data_AF-A0A061I1P9-F1
#
_entry.id   AF-A0A061I1P9-F1
#
_cell.length_a   1.000
_cell.length_b   1.000
_cell.length_c   1.000
_cell.angle_alpha   90.00
_cell.angle_beta   90.00
_cell.angle_gamma   90.00
#
_symmetry.space_group_name_H-M   'P 1'
#
loop_
_entity.id
_entity.type
_entity.pdbx_description
1 polymer ?
#
loop_
_entity_poly.entity_id
_entity_poly.type
_entity_poly.pdbx_seq_one_letter_code
_entity_poly.pdbx_strand_id
1 'polypeptide(L)'
;MAAYLQWRRFVFFEKELVKEPLGNDGAAPGAAPASGSTASKFLCLPPGITVCDSGRGSLVFGDILLVELSLSSTEAQRDSSGWNGICKVEKTLRVFKELTGFQAYKLRVTHLYQLKQHNILASVGEDEEGINPLVKIWNLEKRDGGNPLCTRIFPAIPGTEPTVVSCLTVHENLNFMAIVSGKDYPRVELDTHGCGLRCSALSDPSQDLQFIVAGDECVYLYQPDERGPCFAFEGHKLITHWFRGYLVIVSRDRKVSPKSEFTNRDTQSSDKQILNIYDLCNKFIAYSAVFEDVVDVLAEWGSLYVLTRDGRAHALQEKDTQTKLEARPPGSHSWHKHLEMLFKKNLFEMAINLAKSQHLDSDGLAQIFMQYGDHLYSKGNHDGAVQQYIRTIGRLEPSYVIRKFLDAQRIHNLTAYLQTLHRQSLANADHTTLLLNCYTKLKDSSKLEEFIKTKSESEVHFDVETAIKVLRQAGYYSHALYLAENHAHHEWYLKIQLEDIKNYQEALQYIGKLPFEQAESNMKRYGKILMHHIPEQTTQLLKGLCTDYRPSPEGWGDREAPCFRANSEEFIPIFANNPRELKAFLEHMSEVQPDSPQGIYDTLLELRLQNWAHEKDPQAKEKLHAEAISLLKSGRFCDVFDKALVLCQMHDFQDGVLYLYEQGKLFQQIMHYHMQHEQYRQVIAVCERHGEQDPSLWEQALSYFARKEEDCKEYVAAVLKHIENKNLMPPLLVVQTLAHNSTATLSIIRDYLVQKLQKQSQQIAQDELRVRRYREETTRIRQEIQELKSRSPASADFRAQQRQGRACALSGVMSGNGSAAATASFVLSASLLLRHLVEVPALSNLEENGSKMRVIRVGTRKSQLARIQTDTVVAMLKTLHPGMQFEIIAMSTTGDKILDTALSKIGEKSLFTKELEYALEKNEVDLVVHSLKDVPTILPPGFTIGAICKRENPCDAVVFHPKFIGKTLETLPEKSAVGTSSLRRVAQLQRKFPHLEFKSIRGNLNTRLRKLDELQEFSAIILAVAGLQRMGWQNRVGQILHPEECMYAVGQGALAVEVRAKDQDILDLVSVLHDPETVLRCIAERAFLRHLEGGCSVPVAVHTMMRDGQLYLTGGVWSLDGSDSMQETMQTTIQVPVQHEDGPEDDPQLVGITARNIPRGAQLAAENLGISLASLLLNKGAKNILDVARQLNDVH
;
A
#
# COMPACT_ATOMS: atom_id res chain seq x y z
N MET A 1 14.75 -27.87 59.68
CA MET A 1 13.29 -28.04 59.53
C MET A 1 12.92 -27.79 58.08
N ALA A 2 13.08 -28.81 57.22
CA ALA A 2 12.64 -28.74 55.83
C ALA A 2 11.12 -28.89 55.82
N ALA A 3 10.42 -27.92 55.21
CA ALA A 3 8.98 -27.97 55.05
C ALA A 3 8.60 -29.27 54.33
N TYR A 4 7.76 -30.09 54.97
CA TYR A 4 7.08 -31.21 54.31
C TYR A 4 6.33 -30.63 53.09
N LEU A 5 6.89 -30.83 51.89
CA LEU A 5 6.26 -30.41 50.66
C LEU A 5 4.95 -31.18 50.55
N GLN A 6 3.81 -30.49 50.62
CA GLN A 6 2.51 -31.09 50.25
C GLN A 6 2.51 -31.33 48.73
N TRP A 7 3.02 -32.48 48.32
CA TRP A 7 2.97 -32.94 46.94
C TRP A 7 1.51 -33.11 46.51
N ARG A 8 1.10 -32.42 45.44
CA ARG A 8 -0.28 -32.52 44.91
C ARG A 8 -0.40 -33.81 44.09
N ARG A 9 -1.50 -34.54 44.28
CA ARG A 9 -1.75 -35.85 43.64
C ARG A 9 -2.58 -35.70 42.37
N PHE A 10 -2.10 -36.31 41.29
CA PHE A 10 -2.76 -36.46 40.00
C PHE A 10 -2.85 -37.95 39.65
N VAL A 11 -3.64 -38.30 38.62
CA VAL A 11 -3.82 -39.68 38.14
C VAL A 11 -3.52 -39.71 36.64
N PHE A 12 -2.23 -39.71 36.31
CA PHE A 12 -1.73 -39.74 34.93
C PHE A 12 -1.46 -41.14 34.40
N PHE A 13 -1.46 -42.15 35.27
CA PHE A 13 -1.30 -43.55 34.92
C PHE A 13 -2.58 -44.34 35.16
N GLU A 14 -2.82 -45.33 34.31
CA GLU A 14 -3.92 -46.29 34.43
C GLU A 14 -3.39 -47.67 34.78
N LYS A 15 -4.05 -48.35 35.72
CA LYS A 15 -3.66 -49.68 36.21
C LYS A 15 -4.49 -50.76 35.54
N GLU A 16 -3.82 -51.60 34.75
CA GLU A 16 -4.41 -52.80 34.13
C GLU A 16 -3.73 -54.08 34.65
N LEU A 17 -4.45 -55.21 34.67
CA LEU A 17 -3.92 -56.54 35.02
C LEU A 17 -3.59 -57.32 33.73
N VAL A 18 -2.40 -57.92 33.64
CA VAL A 18 -1.98 -58.73 32.48
C VAL A 18 -2.63 -60.13 32.52
N LYS A 19 -3.14 -60.65 31.39
CA LYS A 19 -3.86 -61.94 31.28
C LYS A 19 -2.96 -63.04 30.65
N GLU A 20 -3.15 -64.31 31.04
CA GLU A 20 -2.42 -65.51 30.53
C GLU A 20 -2.98 -66.07 29.20
N PRO A 21 -2.20 -66.88 28.44
CA PRO A 21 -2.66 -67.53 27.21
C PRO A 21 -3.65 -68.67 27.50
N LEU A 22 -4.85 -68.59 26.91
CA LEU A 22 -5.72 -69.76 26.73
C LEU A 22 -5.14 -70.61 25.59
N GLY A 23 -5.02 -71.92 25.84
CA GLY A 23 -4.45 -72.90 24.91
C GLY A 23 -5.08 -72.88 23.53
N ASN A 24 -4.23 -73.15 22.56
CA ASN A 24 -4.51 -73.34 21.14
C ASN A 24 -5.56 -74.44 20.94
N ASP A 25 -6.70 -74.16 20.31
CA ASP A 25 -7.32 -75.03 19.31
C ASP A 25 -8.42 -74.28 18.54
N GLY A 26 -8.32 -74.31 17.21
CA GLY A 26 -9.26 -73.69 16.30
C GLY A 26 -10.62 -74.37 16.34
N ALA A 27 -11.68 -73.60 16.61
CA ALA A 27 -13.06 -74.01 16.34
C ALA A 27 -13.87 -72.80 15.84
N ALA A 28 -14.65 -73.02 14.78
CA ALA A 28 -15.50 -72.05 14.10
C ALA A 28 -16.50 -71.35 15.05
N PRO A 29 -16.95 -70.12 14.73
CA PRO A 29 -17.78 -69.34 15.64
C PRO A 29 -19.22 -69.87 15.64
N GLY A 30 -19.60 -70.61 16.68
CA GLY A 30 -20.98 -71.08 16.82
C GLY A 30 -21.21 -72.15 17.87
N ALA A 31 -20.81 -71.94 19.14
CA ALA A 31 -21.36 -72.69 20.27
C ALA A 31 -21.17 -71.92 21.59
N ALA A 32 -22.23 -71.85 22.40
CA ALA A 32 -22.23 -71.21 23.72
C ALA A 32 -21.36 -72.01 24.72
N PRO A 33 -20.59 -71.36 25.62
CA PRO A 33 -19.78 -72.09 26.58
C PRO A 33 -20.64 -72.63 27.73
N ALA A 34 -20.59 -73.95 27.92
CA ALA A 34 -21.11 -74.64 29.08
C ALA A 34 -20.20 -74.40 30.31
N SER A 35 -20.83 -74.27 31.47
CA SER A 35 -20.21 -74.09 32.78
C SER A 35 -19.33 -75.28 33.19
N GLY A 36 -18.02 -75.06 33.33
CA GLY A 36 -17.08 -75.99 33.96
C GLY A 36 -15.81 -75.25 34.37
N SER A 37 -15.52 -75.18 35.68
CA SER A 37 -14.37 -74.47 36.23
C SER A 37 -13.05 -75.15 35.87
N THR A 38 -12.31 -74.58 34.93
CA THR A 38 -10.87 -74.86 34.77
C THR A 38 -10.08 -73.83 35.57
N ALA A 39 -9.49 -74.25 36.68
CA ALA A 39 -8.59 -73.44 37.49
C ALA A 39 -7.40 -72.95 36.64
N SER A 40 -7.27 -71.63 36.48
CA SER A 40 -6.16 -70.97 35.81
C SER A 40 -4.86 -71.23 36.58
N LYS A 41 -3.89 -71.89 35.95
CA LYS A 41 -2.57 -72.18 36.53
C LYS A 41 -1.67 -70.94 36.39
N PHE A 42 -1.60 -70.14 37.46
CA PHE A 42 -0.73 -68.97 37.55
C PHE A 42 0.76 -69.34 37.48
N LEU A 43 1.57 -68.52 36.80
CA LEU A 43 3.03 -68.45 36.97
C LEU A 43 3.38 -68.16 38.45
N CYS A 44 3.65 -69.21 39.24
CA CYS A 44 4.20 -69.05 40.59
C CYS A 44 5.67 -68.64 40.50
N LEU A 45 5.93 -67.34 40.60
CA LEU A 45 7.27 -66.77 40.67
C LEU A 45 7.88 -66.99 42.08
N PRO A 46 9.01 -67.72 42.24
CA PRO A 46 9.66 -67.88 43.54
C PRO A 46 10.15 -66.55 44.16
N PRO A 47 10.31 -66.48 45.49
CA PRO A 47 10.89 -65.31 46.15
C PRO A 47 12.39 -65.20 45.81
N GLY A 48 12.81 -64.05 45.27
CA GLY A 48 14.23 -63.76 44.98
C GLY A 48 14.65 -63.79 43.50
N ILE A 49 13.70 -63.80 42.56
CA ILE A 49 13.97 -63.76 41.13
C ILE A 49 14.75 -62.48 40.75
N THR A 50 15.80 -62.69 39.97
CA THR A 50 16.55 -61.60 39.33
C THR A 50 15.88 -61.28 37.99
N VAL A 51 15.44 -60.04 37.77
CA VAL A 51 14.83 -59.64 36.49
C VAL A 51 15.63 -58.50 35.88
N CYS A 52 15.80 -58.52 34.55
CA CYS A 52 16.32 -57.37 33.82
C CYS A 52 15.42 -56.97 32.64
N ASP A 53 15.37 -55.66 32.39
CA ASP A 53 14.84 -55.08 31.16
C ASP A 53 15.83 -55.32 30.01
N SER A 54 15.32 -55.64 28.82
CA SER A 54 16.15 -55.89 27.64
C SER A 54 16.31 -54.66 26.74
N GLY A 55 15.50 -53.63 26.94
CA GLY A 55 15.30 -52.50 26.03
C GLY A 55 14.80 -52.88 24.63
N ARG A 56 14.53 -54.18 24.40
CA ARG A 56 14.27 -54.80 23.10
C ARG A 56 12.91 -55.49 23.05
N GLY A 57 12.03 -55.16 23.98
CA GLY A 57 10.68 -55.71 24.04
C GLY A 57 10.63 -57.14 24.58
N SER A 58 11.59 -57.52 25.42
CA SER A 58 11.60 -58.78 26.16
C SER A 58 11.89 -58.53 27.65
N LEU A 59 11.46 -59.44 28.51
CA LEU A 59 11.89 -59.50 29.91
C LEU A 59 12.71 -60.77 30.11
N VAL A 60 13.81 -60.66 30.84
CA VAL A 60 14.65 -61.81 31.17
C VAL A 60 14.60 -62.03 32.67
N PHE A 61 14.18 -63.23 33.05
CA PHE A 61 14.05 -63.67 34.43
C PHE A 61 15.16 -64.70 34.72
N GLY A 62 15.82 -64.59 35.86
CA GLY A 62 16.78 -65.56 36.40
C GLY A 62 16.23 -66.23 37.66
N ASP A 63 16.65 -67.48 37.90
CA ASP A 63 16.19 -68.33 39.01
C ASP A 63 14.67 -68.62 38.98
N ILE A 64 14.15 -69.00 37.82
CA ILE A 64 12.79 -69.58 37.71
C ILE A 64 12.86 -71.11 37.83
N LEU A 65 12.01 -71.67 38.70
CA LEU A 65 11.74 -73.11 38.80
C LEU A 65 10.88 -73.55 37.59
N LEU A 66 11.49 -74.18 36.59
CA LEU A 66 10.78 -74.84 35.50
C LEU A 66 10.21 -76.18 35.97
N VAL A 67 8.92 -76.24 36.29
CA VAL A 67 8.20 -77.51 36.52
C VAL A 67 7.65 -78.02 35.18
N GLU A 68 8.27 -79.09 34.67
CA GLU A 68 7.90 -80.01 33.57
C GLU A 68 6.97 -79.52 32.43
N LEU A 69 7.56 -79.32 31.25
CA LEU A 69 6.91 -79.46 29.94
C LEU A 69 7.77 -80.40 29.06
N SER A 70 7.68 -81.72 29.28
CA SER A 70 8.14 -82.71 28.31
C SER A 70 7.15 -83.87 28.17
N LEU A 71 6.38 -83.86 27.09
CA LEU A 71 5.69 -85.05 26.59
C LEU A 71 6.57 -85.68 25.50
N SER A 72 7.36 -86.69 25.85
CA SER A 72 7.43 -87.98 25.12
C SER A 72 8.58 -88.90 25.61
N SER A 73 8.15 -90.06 26.11
CA SER A 73 8.81 -91.37 26.14
C SER A 73 10.14 -91.61 26.88
N THR A 74 10.05 -92.63 27.75
CA THR A 74 11.05 -93.59 28.26
C THR A 74 12.00 -93.17 29.38
N GLU A 75 11.72 -93.75 30.55
CA GLU A 75 12.61 -94.17 31.65
C GLU A 75 14.00 -93.51 31.75
N ALA A 76 14.10 -92.50 32.63
CA ALA A 76 15.31 -92.25 33.41
C ALA A 76 14.94 -91.60 34.75
N GLN A 77 15.70 -91.95 35.77
CA GLN A 77 15.49 -91.75 37.21
C GLN A 77 15.06 -90.34 37.66
N ARG A 78 14.22 -90.35 38.70
CA ARG A 78 14.02 -89.24 39.63
C ARG A 78 15.36 -88.87 40.29
N ASP A 79 15.93 -87.74 39.88
CA ASP A 79 16.84 -86.96 40.73
C ASP A 79 16.20 -85.59 41.02
N SER A 80 15.95 -85.38 42.31
CA SER A 80 15.42 -84.16 42.89
C SER A 80 16.50 -83.07 42.99
N SER A 81 16.82 -82.45 41.86
CA SER A 81 17.57 -81.18 41.81
C SER A 81 16.82 -80.19 40.91
N GLY A 82 16.13 -79.22 41.53
CA GLY A 82 15.40 -78.17 40.83
C GLY A 82 16.33 -77.36 39.93
N TRP A 83 15.96 -77.20 38.67
CA TRP A 83 16.75 -76.50 37.67
C TRP A 83 16.55 -74.98 37.80
N ASN A 84 17.64 -74.23 38.00
CA ASN A 84 17.66 -72.77 38.09
C ASN A 84 18.08 -72.17 36.74
N GLY A 85 17.09 -71.78 35.93
CA GLY A 85 17.29 -71.33 34.54
C GLY A 85 17.07 -69.82 34.33
N ILE A 86 17.64 -69.29 33.26
CA ILE A 86 17.30 -67.98 32.70
C ILE A 86 16.18 -68.16 31.68
N CYS A 87 15.07 -67.46 31.85
CA CYS A 87 13.91 -67.50 30.97
C CYS A 87 13.69 -66.14 30.29
N LYS A 88 13.52 -66.16 28.97
CA LYS A 88 13.17 -64.98 28.16
C LYS A 88 11.68 -64.98 27.84
N VAL A 89 11.00 -63.90 28.19
CA VAL A 89 9.57 -63.68 27.96
C VAL A 89 9.38 -62.51 26.99
N GLU A 90 8.61 -62.71 25.93
CA GLU A 90 8.18 -61.60 25.05
C GLU A 90 6.68 -61.37 25.17
N LYS A 91 6.24 -60.15 24.86
CA LYS A 91 4.82 -59.78 24.90
C LYS A 91 4.22 -59.84 23.50
N THR A 92 3.08 -60.52 23.39
CA THR A 92 2.22 -60.48 22.19
C THR A 92 0.83 -60.02 22.62
N LEU A 93 0.32 -58.92 22.06
CA LEU A 93 -1.05 -58.40 22.25
C LEU A 93 -1.65 -58.62 23.66
N ARG A 94 -0.92 -58.15 24.69
CA ARG A 94 -1.30 -58.18 26.13
C ARG A 94 -1.16 -59.52 26.86
N VAL A 95 -0.45 -60.48 26.28
CA VAL A 95 -0.12 -61.78 26.89
C VAL A 95 1.40 -61.96 26.95
N PHE A 96 1.91 -62.48 28.06
CA PHE A 96 3.29 -62.95 28.16
C PHE A 96 3.41 -64.32 27.52
N LYS A 97 4.31 -64.48 26.55
CA LYS A 97 4.66 -65.76 25.97
C LYS A 97 6.10 -66.09 26.35
N GLU A 98 6.29 -67.18 27.09
CA GLU A 98 7.62 -67.74 27.32
C GLU A 98 8.16 -68.28 25.99
N LEU A 99 9.35 -67.85 25.60
CA LEU A 99 9.95 -68.21 24.31
C LEU A 99 11.12 -69.16 24.43
N THR A 100 11.96 -68.98 25.45
CA THR A 100 13.16 -69.80 25.66
C THR A 100 13.63 -69.73 27.10
N GLY A 101 13.78 -70.90 27.73
CA GLY A 101 14.51 -71.08 28.97
C GLY A 101 15.80 -71.87 28.72
N PHE A 102 16.88 -71.52 29.41
CA PHE A 102 18.11 -72.32 29.42
C PHE A 102 18.79 -72.27 30.79
N GLN A 103 19.51 -73.33 31.17
CA GLN A 103 20.27 -73.34 32.42
C GLN A 103 21.56 -72.54 32.25
N ALA A 104 21.68 -71.43 32.98
CA ALA A 104 22.88 -70.59 32.93
C ALA A 104 23.91 -70.96 34.01
N TYR A 105 23.45 -71.37 35.20
CA TYR A 105 24.30 -71.77 36.33
C TYR A 105 23.74 -72.99 37.04
N LYS A 106 24.59 -73.70 37.78
CA LYS A 106 24.18 -74.88 38.56
C LYS A 106 23.47 -74.50 39.86
N LEU A 107 23.90 -73.44 40.56
CA LEU A 107 23.32 -73.06 41.86
C LEU A 107 22.35 -71.90 41.77
N ARG A 108 22.77 -70.70 41.34
CA ARG A 108 21.89 -69.52 41.31
C ARG A 108 22.38 -68.42 40.40
N VAL A 109 21.45 -67.61 39.89
CA VAL A 109 21.71 -66.37 39.16
C VAL A 109 21.56 -65.18 40.10
N THR A 110 22.65 -64.45 40.36
CA THR A 110 22.63 -63.30 41.28
C THR A 110 22.37 -61.97 40.59
N HIS A 111 22.92 -61.76 39.38
CA HIS A 111 22.74 -60.52 38.62
C HIS A 111 22.55 -60.81 37.14
N LEU A 112 21.71 -60.02 36.49
CA LEU A 112 21.47 -60.06 35.05
C LEU A 112 21.52 -58.65 34.48
N TYR A 113 22.20 -58.50 33.35
CA TYR A 113 22.26 -57.26 32.60
C TYR A 113 22.21 -57.57 31.10
N GLN A 114 21.14 -57.17 30.43
CA GLN A 114 21.03 -57.31 28.98
C GLN A 114 21.30 -55.97 28.30
N LEU A 115 22.16 -55.99 27.28
CA LEU A 115 22.48 -54.80 26.49
C LEU A 115 21.28 -54.40 25.61
N LYS A 116 21.01 -53.09 25.50
CA LYS A 116 19.89 -52.58 24.71
C LYS A 116 20.22 -52.53 23.22
N GLN A 117 21.48 -52.26 22.86
CA GLN A 117 21.93 -52.19 21.47
C GLN A 117 22.40 -53.53 20.88
N HIS A 118 22.70 -54.54 21.72
CA HIS A 118 23.17 -55.86 21.28
C HIS A 118 22.37 -56.98 21.95
N ASN A 119 22.13 -58.11 21.26
CA ASN A 119 21.39 -59.25 21.86
C ASN A 119 22.30 -60.12 22.76
N ILE A 120 23.04 -59.46 23.64
CA ILE A 120 24.03 -60.05 24.52
C ILE A 120 23.54 -59.89 25.95
N LEU A 121 23.50 -60.99 26.68
CA LEU A 121 23.14 -61.05 28.09
C LEU A 121 24.39 -61.34 28.92
N ALA A 122 24.73 -60.44 29.84
CA ALA A 122 25.71 -60.69 30.88
C ALA A 122 24.99 -61.18 32.13
N SER A 123 25.37 -62.36 32.60
CA SER A 123 24.86 -62.92 33.85
C SER A 123 26.01 -63.10 34.83
N VAL A 124 25.70 -63.00 36.12
CA VAL A 124 26.58 -63.39 37.23
C VAL A 124 25.85 -64.42 38.07
N GLY A 125 26.53 -65.49 38.43
CA GLY A 125 25.94 -66.59 39.17
C GLY A 125 26.97 -67.54 39.73
N GLU A 126 26.50 -68.50 40.53
CA GLU A 126 27.32 -69.47 41.25
C GLU A 126 27.09 -70.85 40.64
N ASP A 127 28.19 -71.54 40.30
CA ASP A 127 28.14 -72.95 39.83
C ASP A 127 28.48 -73.95 40.95
N GLU A 128 29.26 -73.54 41.96
CA GLU A 128 29.66 -74.37 43.11
C GLU A 128 29.72 -73.51 44.39
N GLU A 129 29.36 -74.09 45.54
CA GLU A 129 29.33 -73.36 46.82
C GLU A 129 30.76 -73.03 47.28
N GLY A 130 31.01 -71.75 47.60
CA GLY A 130 32.31 -71.31 48.14
C GLY A 130 33.35 -70.84 47.10
N ILE A 131 33.02 -70.84 45.81
CA ILE A 131 33.86 -70.28 44.73
C ILE A 131 33.40 -68.85 44.40
N ASN A 132 34.32 -68.02 43.87
CA ASN A 132 33.96 -66.70 43.35
C ASN A 132 32.89 -66.79 42.24
N PRO A 133 31.87 -65.90 42.26
CA PRO A 133 30.81 -65.92 41.27
C PRO A 133 31.37 -65.75 39.86
N LEU A 134 30.81 -66.48 38.90
CA LEU A 134 31.24 -66.48 37.51
C LEU A 134 30.38 -65.53 36.68
N VAL A 135 31.03 -64.72 35.86
CA VAL A 135 30.39 -63.93 34.81
C VAL A 135 30.32 -64.79 33.55
N LYS A 136 29.13 -64.96 33.01
CA LYS A 136 28.90 -65.62 31.72
C LYS A 136 28.26 -64.63 30.76
N ILE A 137 28.86 -64.48 29.56
CA ILE A 137 28.34 -63.62 28.49
C ILE A 137 27.69 -64.49 27.44
N TRP A 138 26.39 -64.33 27.26
CA TRP A 138 25.55 -65.11 26.36
C TRP A 138 25.19 -64.29 25.12
N ASN A 139 25.44 -64.85 23.93
CA ASN A 139 24.89 -64.33 22.70
C ASN A 139 23.56 -65.04 22.44
N LEU A 140 22.45 -64.30 22.50
CA LEU A 140 21.10 -64.86 22.38
C LEU A 140 20.67 -65.08 20.91
N GLU A 141 21.41 -64.57 19.93
CA GLU A 141 21.15 -64.79 18.49
C GLU A 141 21.72 -66.12 18.00
N LYS A 142 22.90 -66.50 18.50
CA LYS A 142 23.56 -67.75 18.11
C LYS A 142 23.16 -68.85 19.08
N ARG A 143 22.68 -69.99 18.57
CA ARG A 143 22.29 -71.14 19.38
C ARG A 143 23.13 -72.36 19.05
N ASP A 144 23.47 -73.11 20.09
CA ASP A 144 24.12 -74.42 20.00
C ASP A 144 23.29 -75.44 20.79
N GLY A 145 22.86 -76.52 20.14
CA GLY A 145 22.00 -77.55 20.77
C GLY A 145 20.68 -77.03 21.36
N GLY A 146 20.16 -75.89 20.89
CA GLY A 146 18.92 -75.25 21.40
C GLY A 146 19.14 -74.19 22.47
N ASN A 147 20.31 -74.15 23.11
CA ASN A 147 20.69 -73.15 24.12
C ASN A 147 21.45 -71.96 23.48
N PRO A 148 21.40 -70.75 24.05
CA PRO A 148 22.17 -69.61 23.57
C PRO A 148 23.67 -69.80 23.76
N LEU A 149 24.47 -69.29 22.83
CA LEU A 149 25.92 -69.48 22.79
C LEU A 149 26.61 -68.67 23.89
N CYS A 150 27.23 -69.34 24.86
CA CYS A 150 28.12 -68.69 25.83
C CYS A 150 29.43 -68.29 25.15
N THR A 151 29.66 -66.98 25.01
CA THR A 151 30.81 -66.44 24.28
C THR A 151 32.04 -66.32 25.18
N ARG A 152 31.85 -65.98 26.46
CA ARG A 152 32.93 -65.81 27.45
C ARG A 152 32.49 -66.21 28.84
N ILE A 153 33.40 -66.82 29.59
CA ILE A 153 33.24 -67.16 31.00
C ILE A 153 34.49 -66.69 31.74
N PHE A 154 34.33 -65.96 32.84
CA PHE A 154 35.44 -65.51 33.68
C PHE A 154 34.96 -65.25 35.11
N PRO A 155 35.85 -65.35 36.13
CA PRO A 155 35.49 -65.00 37.50
C PRO A 155 35.14 -63.51 37.60
N ALA A 156 34.08 -63.17 38.33
CA ALA A 156 33.60 -61.79 38.50
C ALA A 156 34.68 -60.87 39.09
N ILE A 157 35.49 -61.40 40.00
CA ILE A 157 36.61 -60.71 40.63
C ILE A 157 37.81 -61.67 40.64
N PRO A 158 39.00 -61.24 40.17
CA PRO A 158 40.20 -62.05 40.26
C PRO A 158 40.70 -62.09 41.72
N GLY A 159 40.36 -63.17 42.42
CA GLY A 159 40.76 -63.42 43.81
C GLY A 159 40.43 -64.84 44.24
N THR A 160 40.98 -65.28 45.36
CA THR A 160 40.74 -66.63 45.94
C THR A 160 39.65 -66.64 47.00
N GLU A 161 39.26 -65.48 47.56
CA GLU A 161 38.16 -65.38 48.53
C GLU A 161 36.80 -65.19 47.82
N PRO A 162 35.76 -65.95 48.19
CA PRO A 162 34.41 -65.77 47.65
C PRO A 162 33.88 -64.39 48.03
N THR A 163 33.71 -63.52 47.03
CA THR A 163 33.29 -62.14 47.23
C THR A 163 31.97 -61.86 46.54
N VAL A 164 31.04 -61.25 47.27
CA VAL A 164 29.70 -60.94 46.77
C VAL A 164 29.78 -59.74 45.82
N VAL A 165 29.23 -59.90 44.62
CA VAL A 165 29.07 -58.81 43.64
C VAL A 165 27.94 -57.91 44.11
N SER A 166 28.20 -56.60 44.17
CA SER A 166 27.22 -55.60 44.59
C SER A 166 26.48 -54.95 43.42
N CYS A 167 27.15 -54.80 42.27
CA CYS A 167 26.56 -54.21 41.07
C CYS A 167 27.27 -54.71 39.81
N LEU A 168 26.50 -54.87 38.73
CA LEU A 168 26.96 -55.22 37.38
C LEU A 168 26.39 -54.19 36.40
N THR A 169 27.25 -53.57 35.60
CA THR A 169 26.81 -52.78 34.44
C THR A 169 27.75 -52.99 33.25
N VAL A 170 27.18 -52.97 32.05
CA VAL A 170 27.91 -53.19 30.80
C VAL A 170 27.65 -52.00 29.88
N HIS A 171 28.72 -51.42 29.36
CA HIS A 171 28.61 -50.31 28.43
C HIS A 171 28.11 -50.81 27.06
N GLU A 172 27.16 -50.09 26.46
CA GLU A 172 26.50 -50.48 25.19
C GLU A 172 27.49 -50.76 24.06
N ASN A 173 28.57 -49.98 23.93
CA ASN A 173 29.63 -50.18 22.93
C ASN A 173 30.50 -51.44 23.14
N LEU A 174 30.18 -52.32 24.09
CA LEU A 174 30.88 -53.58 24.42
C LEU A 174 32.35 -53.45 24.88
N ASN A 175 32.87 -52.22 24.99
CA ASN A 175 34.27 -51.96 25.34
C ASN A 175 34.54 -52.06 26.84
N PHE A 176 33.55 -51.77 27.68
CA PHE A 176 33.71 -51.69 29.13
C PHE A 176 32.60 -52.46 29.85
N MET A 177 32.99 -53.22 30.87
CA MET A 177 32.10 -53.85 31.83
C MET A 177 32.62 -53.47 33.22
N ALA A 178 31.74 -52.99 34.09
CA ALA A 178 32.06 -52.69 35.47
C ALA A 178 31.33 -53.67 36.39
N ILE A 179 32.13 -54.36 37.21
CA ILE A 179 31.66 -55.27 38.26
C ILE A 179 32.20 -54.72 39.56
N VAL A 180 31.31 -54.34 40.47
CA VAL A 180 31.70 -53.71 41.73
C VAL A 180 31.54 -54.69 42.87
N SER A 181 32.57 -54.79 43.69
CA SER A 181 32.59 -55.51 44.95
C SER A 181 33.10 -54.60 46.06
N GLY A 182 32.60 -54.82 47.27
CA GLY A 182 32.78 -53.92 48.41
C GLY A 182 34.21 -53.74 48.94
N LYS A 183 35.24 -54.37 48.34
CA LYS A 183 36.59 -54.37 48.94
C LYS A 183 37.62 -53.39 48.36
N ASP A 184 37.81 -53.17 47.05
CA ASP A 184 39.00 -52.40 46.62
C ASP A 184 38.85 -51.64 45.29
N TYR A 185 38.46 -50.37 45.36
CA TYR A 185 38.65 -49.39 44.28
C TYR A 185 38.97 -48.00 44.84
N PRO A 186 39.83 -47.20 44.19
CA PRO A 186 40.01 -45.79 44.56
C PRO A 186 38.68 -45.07 44.36
N ARG A 187 38.08 -44.60 45.45
CA ARG A 187 36.77 -43.93 45.47
C ARG A 187 36.91 -42.49 45.94
N VAL A 188 36.17 -41.59 45.31
CA VAL A 188 35.90 -40.24 45.84
C VAL A 188 34.62 -40.32 46.63
N GLU A 189 34.69 -40.09 47.95
CA GLU A 189 33.51 -40.11 48.81
C GLU A 189 32.77 -38.77 48.71
N LEU A 190 31.61 -38.77 48.04
CA LEU A 190 30.73 -37.59 47.92
C LEU A 190 29.80 -37.42 49.14
N ASP A 191 29.40 -38.54 49.78
CA ASP A 191 28.56 -38.56 50.98
C ASP A 191 28.71 -39.91 51.72
N THR A 192 28.35 -39.96 53.00
CA THR A 192 28.40 -41.16 53.86
C THR A 192 27.05 -41.86 54.00
N HIS A 193 25.98 -41.28 53.44
CA HIS A 193 24.64 -41.84 53.46
C HIS A 193 24.46 -42.92 52.39
N GLY A 194 24.33 -44.18 52.82
CA GLY A 194 24.00 -45.31 51.95
C GLY A 194 22.49 -45.48 51.72
N CYS A 195 22.15 -46.40 50.82
CA CYS A 195 20.77 -46.84 50.60
C CYS A 195 20.65 -48.36 50.76
N GLY A 196 19.43 -48.85 50.98
CA GLY A 196 19.14 -50.28 50.91
C GLY A 196 19.33 -50.84 49.49
N LEU A 197 19.44 -52.16 49.38
CA LEU A 197 19.45 -52.85 48.09
C LEU A 197 18.22 -52.43 47.26
N ARG A 198 18.42 -52.15 45.95
CA ARG A 198 17.37 -51.71 44.99
C ARG A 198 16.77 -50.30 45.24
N CYS A 199 17.39 -49.49 46.09
CA CYS A 199 17.01 -48.09 46.34
C CYS A 199 17.89 -47.07 45.60
N SER A 200 18.51 -47.46 44.49
CA SER A 200 19.27 -46.58 43.60
C SER A 200 18.78 -46.67 42.16
N ALA A 201 18.83 -45.55 41.43
CA ALA A 201 18.44 -45.47 40.02
C ALA A 201 19.29 -44.44 39.28
N LEU A 202 19.38 -44.57 37.95
CA LEU A 202 20.02 -43.57 37.08
C LEU A 202 18.94 -42.83 36.27
N SER A 203 19.08 -41.51 36.13
CA SER A 203 18.21 -40.74 35.25
C SER A 203 18.59 -40.95 33.77
N ASP A 204 17.66 -40.58 32.88
CA ASP A 204 17.88 -40.68 31.44
C ASP A 204 18.99 -39.73 30.95
N PRO A 205 19.71 -40.07 29.86
CA PRO A 205 20.77 -39.23 29.30
C PRO A 205 20.35 -37.81 28.91
N SER A 206 19.05 -37.59 28.64
CA SER A 206 18.48 -36.28 28.29
C SER A 206 18.31 -35.34 29.49
N GLN A 207 18.46 -35.83 30.73
CA GLN A 207 18.35 -35.05 31.96
C GLN A 207 19.62 -35.19 32.82
N ASP A 208 20.75 -34.81 32.23
CA ASP A 208 22.05 -34.62 32.89
C ASP A 208 22.65 -35.82 33.66
N LEU A 209 22.20 -37.06 33.38
CA LEU A 209 22.73 -38.32 33.96
C LEU A 209 22.95 -38.26 35.48
N GLN A 210 21.89 -37.97 36.22
CA GLN A 210 21.91 -37.88 37.67
C GLN A 210 21.75 -39.27 38.30
N PHE A 211 22.62 -39.59 39.25
CA PHE A 211 22.53 -40.81 40.07
C PHE A 211 21.67 -40.57 41.29
N ILE A 212 20.61 -41.35 41.43
CA ILE A 212 19.57 -41.18 42.45
C ILE A 212 19.79 -42.21 43.55
N VAL A 213 19.90 -41.74 44.79
CA VAL A 213 20.03 -42.57 45.99
C VAL A 213 18.87 -42.27 46.92
N ALA A 214 18.04 -43.27 47.15
CA ALA A 214 16.85 -43.14 47.96
C ALA A 214 17.11 -43.71 49.37
N GLY A 215 17.35 -42.82 50.34
CA GLY A 215 17.41 -43.17 51.76
C GLY A 215 16.03 -43.17 52.42
N ASP A 216 15.95 -43.62 53.67
CA ASP A 216 14.67 -43.82 54.37
C ASP A 216 13.78 -42.56 54.45
N GLU A 217 14.38 -41.38 54.57
CA GLU A 217 13.66 -40.11 54.74
C GLU A 217 13.81 -39.16 53.53
N CYS A 218 14.89 -39.31 52.76
CA CYS A 218 15.28 -38.39 51.69
C CYS A 218 15.76 -39.15 50.45
N VAL A 219 15.51 -38.58 49.28
CA VAL A 219 16.16 -38.97 48.02
C VAL A 219 17.18 -37.91 47.67
N TYR A 220 18.40 -38.36 47.37
CA TYR A 220 19.53 -37.54 46.98
C TYR A 220 19.83 -37.76 45.50
N LEU A 221 20.11 -36.68 44.78
CA LEU A 221 20.59 -36.70 43.41
C LEU A 221 22.07 -36.36 43.40
N TYR A 222 22.88 -37.16 42.72
CA TYR A 222 24.32 -36.98 42.60
C TYR A 222 24.69 -36.80 41.13
N GLN A 223 25.63 -35.88 40.89
CA GLN A 223 26.36 -35.78 39.63
C GLN A 223 27.79 -36.29 39.87
N PRO A 224 28.57 -36.62 38.81
CA PRO A 224 29.91 -37.19 38.96
C PRO A 224 30.85 -36.37 39.88
N ASP A 225 30.70 -35.04 39.89
CA ASP A 225 31.59 -34.13 40.61
C ASP A 225 30.94 -33.46 41.83
N GLU A 226 29.60 -33.45 41.91
CA GLU A 226 28.88 -32.71 42.95
C GLU A 226 27.61 -33.39 43.48
N ARG A 227 27.23 -33.00 44.69
CA ARG A 227 25.95 -33.38 45.29
C ARG A 227 24.86 -32.44 44.78
N GLY A 228 23.88 -33.01 44.09
CA GLY A 228 22.69 -32.33 43.60
C GLY A 228 21.59 -32.15 44.67
N PRO A 229 20.38 -31.74 44.27
CA PRO A 229 19.30 -31.41 45.20
C PRO A 229 18.79 -32.63 45.97
N CYS A 230 18.27 -32.40 47.19
CA CYS A 230 17.65 -33.42 48.02
C CYS A 230 16.13 -33.21 48.16
N PHE A 231 15.37 -34.30 48.14
CA PHE A 231 13.92 -34.30 48.26
C PHE A 231 13.47 -35.19 49.42
N ALA A 232 12.71 -34.63 50.36
CA ALA A 232 12.13 -35.39 51.47
C ALA A 232 10.84 -36.09 51.04
N PHE A 233 10.69 -37.37 51.38
CA PHE A 233 9.52 -38.18 51.05
C PHE A 233 9.20 -39.13 52.21
N GLU A 234 7.92 -39.38 52.46
CA GLU A 234 7.46 -40.23 53.57
C GLU A 234 7.50 -41.73 53.24
N GLY A 235 7.86 -42.53 54.25
CA GLY A 235 7.78 -44.01 54.24
C GLY A 235 9.11 -44.69 53.95
N HIS A 236 9.30 -45.89 54.54
CA HIS A 236 10.52 -46.67 54.36
C HIS A 236 10.59 -47.18 52.91
N LYS A 237 11.61 -46.76 52.16
CA LYS A 237 11.75 -47.04 50.73
C LYS A 237 12.27 -48.45 50.50
N LEU A 238 11.65 -49.17 49.59
CA LEU A 238 12.00 -50.57 49.26
C LEU A 238 12.59 -50.68 47.85
N ILE A 239 12.02 -49.96 46.88
CA ILE A 239 12.44 -49.99 45.47
C ILE A 239 12.40 -48.57 44.93
N THR A 240 13.43 -48.19 44.17
CA THR A 240 13.48 -46.94 43.42
C THR A 240 13.78 -47.22 41.95
N HIS A 241 13.00 -46.61 41.06
CA HIS A 241 13.14 -46.78 39.63
C HIS A 241 12.92 -45.45 38.89
N TRP A 242 13.57 -45.28 37.74
CA TRP A 242 13.41 -44.10 36.89
C TRP A 242 12.67 -44.47 35.60
N PHE A 243 11.66 -43.68 35.23
CA PHE A 243 10.87 -43.92 34.03
C PHE A 243 10.46 -42.61 33.35
N ARG A 244 11.02 -42.32 32.17
CA ARG A 244 10.60 -41.22 31.28
C ARG A 244 10.46 -39.86 31.99
N GLY A 245 11.43 -39.51 32.84
CA GLY A 245 11.39 -38.25 33.63
C GLY A 245 10.62 -38.34 34.95
N TYR A 246 10.03 -39.49 35.27
CA TYR A 246 9.36 -39.76 36.54
C TYR A 246 10.23 -40.61 37.47
N LEU A 247 10.23 -40.23 38.76
CA LEU A 247 10.82 -41.02 39.83
C LEU A 247 9.75 -41.93 40.44
N VAL A 248 9.92 -43.24 40.33
CA VAL A 248 9.02 -44.24 40.90
C VAL A 248 9.61 -44.74 42.21
N ILE A 249 8.83 -44.65 43.30
CA ILE A 249 9.25 -45.13 44.63
C ILE A 249 8.18 -46.07 45.16
N VAL A 250 8.61 -47.26 45.58
CA VAL A 250 7.80 -48.18 46.38
C VAL A 250 8.22 -48.02 47.84
N SER A 251 7.28 -47.65 48.71
CA SER A 251 7.51 -47.48 50.14
C SER A 251 6.54 -48.31 50.98
N ARG A 252 6.99 -48.70 52.18
CA ARG A 252 6.14 -49.29 53.22
C ARG A 252 5.61 -48.18 54.13
N ASP A 253 4.32 -48.20 54.40
CA ASP A 253 3.69 -47.24 55.31
C ASP A 253 4.12 -47.52 56.77
N ARG A 254 4.56 -46.49 57.49
CA ARG A 254 5.19 -46.60 58.81
C ARG A 254 4.19 -46.41 59.97
N LYS A 255 2.88 -46.60 59.74
CA LYS A 255 1.85 -46.47 60.77
C LYS A 255 1.76 -47.69 61.69
N VAL A 256 2.81 -47.93 62.49
CA VAL A 256 2.69 -48.59 63.79
C VAL A 256 3.63 -47.86 64.76
N SER A 257 3.03 -47.13 65.70
CA SER A 257 3.70 -46.48 66.82
C SER A 257 4.26 -47.53 67.80
N PRO A 258 5.45 -47.32 68.40
CA PRO A 258 5.93 -48.14 69.50
C PRO A 258 5.35 -47.61 70.81
N LYS A 259 4.17 -48.09 71.22
CA LYS A 259 3.62 -47.99 72.59
C LYS A 259 2.33 -48.81 72.72
N SER A 260 2.47 -50.08 73.08
CA SER A 260 1.62 -50.80 74.05
C SER A 260 2.02 -52.27 74.05
N GLU A 261 2.63 -52.70 75.16
CA GLU A 261 2.65 -54.09 75.56
C GLU A 261 1.22 -54.57 75.86
N PHE A 262 0.99 -55.88 75.73
CA PHE A 262 -0.21 -56.65 76.09
C PHE A 262 -1.46 -56.48 75.22
N THR A 263 -1.61 -57.32 74.18
CA THR A 263 -2.56 -58.47 74.15
C THR A 263 -2.69 -59.06 72.73
N ASN A 264 -2.88 -60.38 72.68
CA ASN A 264 -3.29 -61.25 71.57
C ASN A 264 -2.37 -61.46 70.36
N ARG A 265 -1.83 -62.70 70.31
CA ARG A 265 -1.41 -63.43 69.11
C ARG A 265 -2.62 -63.74 68.22
N ASP A 266 -2.31 -63.89 66.94
CA ASP A 266 -3.15 -64.37 65.83
C ASP A 266 -4.03 -63.35 65.11
N THR A 267 -3.40 -62.55 64.24
CA THR A 267 -3.96 -62.23 62.90
C THR A 267 -2.84 -61.68 62.00
N GLN A 268 -2.64 -62.30 60.84
CA GLN A 268 -1.62 -61.93 59.85
C GLN A 268 -1.76 -60.47 59.43
N SER A 269 -0.78 -59.61 59.79
CA SER A 269 -0.72 -58.24 59.29
C SER A 269 -0.29 -58.24 57.83
N SER A 270 -1.21 -57.98 56.90
CA SER A 270 -0.89 -57.73 55.50
C SER A 270 -0.03 -56.45 55.40
N ASP A 271 1.26 -56.61 55.11
CA ASP A 271 2.22 -55.51 54.96
C ASP A 271 1.96 -54.73 53.66
N LYS A 272 1.06 -53.74 53.70
CA LYS A 272 0.69 -52.95 52.51
C LYS A 272 1.83 -52.06 52.05
N GLN A 273 2.18 -52.14 50.77
CA GLN A 273 3.20 -51.31 50.11
C GLN A 273 2.52 -50.28 49.19
N ILE A 274 3.08 -49.07 49.11
CA ILE A 274 2.55 -47.97 48.30
C ILE A 274 3.54 -47.66 47.19
N LEU A 275 3.08 -47.65 45.94
CA LEU A 275 3.84 -47.19 44.78
C LEU A 275 3.43 -45.76 44.45
N ASN A 276 4.39 -44.84 44.45
CA ASN A 276 4.22 -43.44 44.07
C ASN A 276 5.11 -43.12 42.86
N ILE A 277 4.53 -42.41 41.88
CA ILE A 277 5.24 -41.88 40.71
C ILE A 277 5.33 -40.36 40.88
N TYR A 278 6.54 -39.82 40.95
CA TYR A 278 6.82 -38.41 41.19
C TYR A 278 7.37 -37.71 39.95
N ASP A 279 6.95 -36.47 39.72
CA ASP A 279 7.57 -35.55 38.78
C ASP A 279 8.39 -34.53 39.58
N LEU A 280 9.72 -34.65 39.53
CA LEU A 280 10.64 -33.80 40.31
C LEU A 280 10.70 -32.37 39.76
N CYS A 281 10.59 -32.19 38.44
CA CYS A 281 10.64 -30.88 37.79
C CYS A 281 9.41 -30.03 38.16
N ASN A 282 8.23 -30.64 38.14
CA ASN A 282 6.96 -29.97 38.37
C ASN A 282 6.43 -30.11 39.81
N LYS A 283 7.14 -30.87 40.67
CA LYS A 283 6.87 -31.06 42.11
C LYS A 283 5.47 -31.61 42.43
N PHE A 284 5.01 -32.64 41.71
CA PHE A 284 3.72 -33.32 41.98
C PHE A 284 3.82 -34.85 41.93
N ILE A 285 2.82 -35.54 42.47
CA ILE A 285 2.65 -37.01 42.38
C ILE A 285 1.79 -37.32 41.16
N ALA A 286 2.36 -37.95 40.14
CA ALA A 286 1.69 -38.32 38.91
C ALA A 286 0.74 -39.52 39.08
N TYR A 287 1.03 -40.43 40.03
CA TYR A 287 0.20 -41.59 40.34
C TYR A 287 0.54 -42.16 41.73
N SER A 288 -0.44 -42.73 42.41
CA SER A 288 -0.27 -43.38 43.73
C SER A 288 -1.23 -44.55 43.86
N ALA A 289 -0.72 -45.74 44.18
CA ALA A 289 -1.53 -46.95 44.39
C ALA A 289 -0.96 -47.88 45.45
N VAL A 290 -1.83 -48.66 46.09
CA VAL A 290 -1.49 -49.64 47.14
C VAL A 290 -1.44 -51.04 46.54
N PHE A 291 -0.44 -51.83 46.95
CA PHE A 291 -0.19 -53.21 46.55
C PHE A 291 0.08 -54.08 47.79
N GLU A 292 -0.22 -55.39 47.72
CA GLU A 292 -0.19 -56.28 48.89
C GLU A 292 1.17 -56.93 49.16
N ASP A 293 2.08 -57.01 48.17
CA ASP A 293 3.51 -57.33 48.33
C ASP A 293 4.21 -57.18 46.95
N VAL A 294 4.96 -56.10 46.71
CA VAL A 294 5.65 -55.86 45.42
C VAL A 294 7.01 -56.54 45.43
N VAL A 295 7.25 -57.40 44.43
CA VAL A 295 8.51 -58.11 44.22
C VAL A 295 9.48 -57.25 43.41
N ASP A 296 9.01 -56.68 42.30
CA ASP A 296 9.82 -55.82 41.42
C ASP A 296 9.00 -54.84 40.58
N VAL A 297 9.65 -53.78 40.10
CA VAL A 297 9.08 -52.78 39.18
C VAL A 297 9.96 -52.66 37.92
N LEU A 298 9.36 -52.87 36.75
CA LEU A 298 10.07 -52.98 35.48
C LEU A 298 9.55 -51.96 34.47
N ALA A 299 10.44 -51.31 33.72
CA ALA A 299 10.08 -50.38 32.64
C ALA A 299 10.34 -51.01 31.27
N GLU A 300 9.29 -51.55 30.63
CA GLU A 300 9.41 -52.17 29.30
C GLU A 300 8.19 -51.88 28.43
N TRP A 301 8.34 -52.01 27.11
CA TRP A 301 7.24 -51.74 26.15
C TRP A 301 6.55 -50.37 26.33
N GLY A 302 7.29 -49.37 26.83
CA GLY A 302 6.75 -48.04 27.11
C GLY A 302 5.72 -47.99 28.25
N SER A 303 5.71 -48.97 29.16
CA SER A 303 4.85 -49.01 30.34
C SER A 303 5.62 -49.52 31.57
N LEU A 304 5.09 -49.24 32.76
CA LEU A 304 5.64 -49.73 34.03
C LEU A 304 4.92 -51.02 34.43
N TYR A 305 5.64 -52.09 34.74
CA TYR A 305 5.06 -53.35 35.21
C TYR A 305 5.43 -53.55 36.67
N VAL A 306 4.41 -53.78 37.50
CA VAL A 306 4.56 -54.07 38.92
C VAL A 306 4.27 -55.55 39.13
N LEU A 307 5.26 -56.30 39.60
CA LEU A 307 5.13 -57.73 39.91
C LEU A 307 4.80 -57.90 41.39
N THR A 308 3.75 -58.64 41.69
CA THR A 308 3.34 -58.94 43.06
C THR A 308 3.54 -60.41 43.42
N ARG A 309 3.70 -60.70 44.72
CA ARG A 309 4.00 -62.05 45.22
C ARG A 309 2.91 -63.09 44.93
N ASP A 310 1.69 -62.66 44.67
CA ASP A 310 0.57 -63.49 44.25
C ASP A 310 0.67 -63.96 42.77
N GLY A 311 1.80 -63.71 42.11
CA GLY A 311 2.04 -64.09 40.71
C GLY A 311 1.36 -63.17 39.71
N ARG A 312 0.83 -62.02 40.14
CA ARG A 312 0.16 -61.06 39.26
C ARG A 312 1.14 -60.00 38.76
N ALA A 313 0.97 -59.63 37.49
CA ALA A 313 1.66 -58.52 36.87
C ALA A 313 0.66 -57.40 36.55
N HIS A 314 0.89 -56.22 37.11
CA HIS A 314 0.09 -55.03 36.85
C HIS A 314 0.83 -54.10 35.88
N ALA A 315 0.21 -53.77 34.75
CA ALA A 315 0.72 -52.78 33.81
C ALA A 315 0.17 -51.39 34.19
N LEU A 316 1.07 -50.45 34.41
CA LEU A 316 0.81 -49.02 34.58
C LEU A 316 1.15 -48.33 33.26
N GLN A 317 0.11 -47.95 32.52
CA GLN A 317 0.26 -47.23 31.26
C GLN A 317 0.05 -45.74 31.49
N GLU A 318 0.96 -44.93 30.97
CA GLU A 318 0.77 -43.48 30.95
C GLU A 318 -0.38 -43.14 29.99
N LYS A 319 -1.33 -42.32 30.45
CA LYS A 319 -2.44 -41.87 29.60
C LYS A 319 -1.92 -40.96 28.49
N ASP A 320 -2.45 -41.12 27.28
CA ASP A 320 -2.13 -40.23 26.16
C ASP A 320 -2.48 -38.77 26.48
N THR A 321 -1.75 -37.84 25.88
CA THR A 321 -1.89 -36.39 26.08
C THR A 321 -3.33 -35.91 25.84
N GLN A 322 -4.07 -36.59 24.96
CA GLN A 322 -5.47 -36.31 24.64
C GLN A 322 -6.44 -36.85 25.71
N THR A 323 -6.19 -38.04 26.26
CA THR A 323 -7.02 -38.66 27.32
C THR A 323 -6.78 -38.02 28.69
N LYS A 324 -5.57 -37.51 28.95
CA LYS A 324 -5.25 -36.62 30.10
C LYS A 324 -6.12 -35.34 30.09
N LEU A 325 -6.67 -34.95 28.93
CA LEU A 325 -7.56 -33.79 28.76
C LEU A 325 -9.06 -34.12 28.83
N GLU A 326 -9.47 -35.40 28.70
CA GLU A 326 -10.88 -35.81 28.49
C GLU A 326 -11.60 -36.43 29.69
N ALA A 327 -10.91 -36.93 30.73
CA ALA A 327 -11.58 -37.47 31.91
C ALA A 327 -11.88 -36.37 32.95
N ARG A 328 -13.06 -35.77 33.21
CA ARG A 328 -14.49 -35.69 32.73
C ARG A 328 -15.05 -34.38 33.41
N PRO A 329 -16.20 -33.70 33.10
CA PRO A 329 -17.43 -34.08 32.38
C PRO A 329 -17.63 -33.32 31.04
N PRO A 330 -18.62 -33.70 30.19
CA PRO A 330 -18.68 -33.25 28.80
C PRO A 330 -19.33 -31.86 28.68
N GLY A 331 -18.67 -30.95 27.96
CA GLY A 331 -19.23 -29.66 27.56
C GLY A 331 -18.19 -28.56 27.28
N SER A 332 -17.86 -28.38 26.00
CA SER A 332 -17.20 -27.22 25.37
C SER A 332 -15.76 -26.86 25.82
N HIS A 333 -14.82 -26.92 24.86
CA HIS A 333 -13.48 -26.31 24.79
C HIS A 333 -12.70 -26.22 26.13
N SER A 334 -12.11 -27.35 26.53
CA SER A 334 -11.59 -27.63 27.89
C SER A 334 -10.27 -26.94 28.28
N TRP A 335 -9.39 -26.60 27.33
CA TRP A 335 -8.06 -26.04 27.64
C TRP A 335 -8.12 -24.63 28.26
N HIS A 336 -8.99 -23.77 27.75
CA HIS A 336 -9.18 -22.41 28.26
C HIS A 336 -9.68 -22.40 29.71
N LYS A 337 -10.49 -23.39 30.13
CA LYS A 337 -11.00 -23.47 31.51
C LYS A 337 -9.94 -23.86 32.54
N HIS A 338 -8.99 -24.73 32.18
CA HIS A 338 -7.89 -25.10 33.08
C HIS A 338 -6.89 -23.94 33.24
N LEU A 339 -6.53 -23.28 32.13
CA LEU A 339 -5.75 -22.05 32.15
C LEU A 339 -6.49 -20.95 32.92
N GLU A 340 -7.79 -20.73 32.69
CA GLU A 340 -8.61 -19.82 33.48
C GLU A 340 -8.66 -20.18 34.97
N MET A 341 -8.68 -21.45 35.34
CA MET A 341 -8.61 -21.86 36.75
C MET A 341 -7.23 -21.54 37.37
N LEU A 342 -6.15 -21.73 36.63
CA LEU A 342 -4.80 -21.35 37.06
C LEU A 342 -4.63 -19.83 37.16
N PHE A 343 -5.21 -19.08 36.21
CA PHE A 343 -5.25 -17.63 36.20
C PHE A 343 -6.12 -17.06 37.32
N LYS A 344 -7.29 -17.64 37.59
CA LYS A 344 -8.14 -17.30 38.76
C LYS A 344 -7.45 -17.57 40.09
N LYS A 345 -6.54 -18.55 40.15
CA LYS A 345 -5.76 -18.89 41.36
C LYS A 345 -4.39 -18.19 41.43
N ASN A 346 -4.09 -17.26 40.51
CA ASN A 346 -2.84 -16.49 40.44
C ASN A 346 -1.55 -17.33 40.22
N LEU A 347 -1.62 -18.51 39.61
CA LEU A 347 -0.48 -19.43 39.44
C LEU A 347 0.14 -19.34 38.02
N PHE A 348 0.55 -18.14 37.61
CA PHE A 348 1.03 -17.85 36.24
C PHE A 348 2.37 -18.53 35.90
N GLU A 349 3.29 -18.66 36.86
CA GLU A 349 4.57 -19.36 36.64
C GLU A 349 4.39 -20.86 36.39
N MET A 350 3.43 -21.48 37.09
CA MET A 350 3.06 -22.88 36.86
C MET A 350 2.43 -23.07 35.48
N ALA A 351 1.60 -22.12 35.03
CA ALA A 351 1.03 -22.14 33.69
C ALA A 351 2.11 -22.03 32.59
N ILE A 352 3.14 -21.19 32.80
CA ILE A 352 4.27 -21.06 31.87
C ILE A 352 5.11 -22.35 31.85
N ASN A 353 5.43 -22.92 33.02
CA ASN A 353 6.24 -24.14 33.10
C ASN A 353 5.50 -25.35 32.54
N LEU A 354 4.19 -25.46 32.78
CA LEU A 354 3.34 -26.47 32.17
C LEU A 354 3.26 -26.32 30.65
N ALA A 355 3.14 -25.09 30.15
CA ALA A 355 3.13 -24.84 28.71
C ALA A 355 4.47 -25.16 28.04
N LYS A 356 5.60 -24.88 28.73
CA LYS A 356 6.95 -25.24 28.25
C LYS A 356 7.20 -26.75 28.27
N SER A 357 6.81 -27.44 29.34
CA SER A 357 7.00 -28.89 29.47
C SER A 357 6.11 -29.69 28.52
N GLN A 358 4.98 -29.13 28.09
CA GLN A 358 4.08 -29.73 27.12
C GLN A 358 4.34 -29.30 25.67
N HIS A 359 5.46 -28.60 25.39
CA HIS A 359 5.84 -28.12 24.05
C HIS A 359 4.72 -27.38 23.32
N LEU A 360 3.96 -26.51 24.02
CA LEU A 360 2.92 -25.72 23.36
C LEU A 360 3.52 -24.82 22.27
N ASP A 361 2.72 -24.61 21.22
CA ASP A 361 3.03 -23.68 20.15
C ASP A 361 3.40 -22.30 20.71
N SER A 362 4.37 -21.65 20.07
CA SER A 362 4.86 -20.31 20.46
C SER A 362 3.73 -19.28 20.63
N ASP A 363 2.61 -19.47 19.94
CA ASP A 363 1.42 -18.60 20.00
C ASP A 363 0.62 -18.80 21.30
N GLY A 364 0.52 -20.03 21.80
CA GLY A 364 -0.11 -20.33 23.09
C GLY A 364 0.70 -19.74 24.26
N LEU A 365 2.04 -19.77 24.16
CA LEU A 365 2.93 -19.14 25.14
C LEU A 365 2.81 -17.60 25.12
N ALA A 366 2.71 -16.97 23.94
CA ALA A 366 2.53 -15.53 23.82
C ALA A 366 1.21 -15.06 24.46
N GLN A 367 0.13 -15.84 24.35
CA GLN A 367 -1.15 -15.53 25.02
C GLN A 367 -1.03 -15.60 26.55
N ILE A 368 -0.29 -16.58 27.08
CA ILE A 368 -0.04 -16.70 28.53
C ILE A 368 0.76 -15.49 29.05
N PHE A 369 1.80 -15.07 28.32
CA PHE A 369 2.58 -13.87 28.69
C PHE A 369 1.77 -12.58 28.60
N MET A 370 0.89 -12.45 27.59
CA MET A 370 -0.03 -11.31 27.49
C MET A 370 -0.97 -11.24 28.70
N GLN A 371 -1.62 -12.36 29.06
CA GLN A 371 -2.55 -12.41 30.19
C GLN A 371 -1.83 -12.21 31.54
N TYR A 372 -0.59 -12.68 31.67
CA TYR A 372 0.23 -12.41 32.85
C TYR A 372 0.61 -10.92 32.94
N GLY A 373 1.00 -10.31 31.81
CA GLY A 373 1.26 -8.88 31.71
C GLY A 373 0.03 -8.04 32.04
N ASP A 374 -1.15 -8.44 31.59
CA ASP A 374 -2.43 -7.77 31.90
C ASP A 374 -2.75 -7.80 33.39
N HIS A 375 -2.54 -8.95 34.05
CA HIS A 375 -2.73 -9.08 35.48
C HIS A 375 -1.77 -8.20 36.29
N LEU A 376 -0.48 -8.20 35.92
CA LEU A 376 0.53 -7.35 36.56
C LEU A 376 0.21 -5.87 36.37
N TYR A 377 -0.28 -5.50 35.18
CA TYR A 377 -0.70 -4.15 34.88
C TYR A 377 -1.90 -3.73 35.74
N SER A 378 -2.90 -4.59 35.91
CA SER A 378 -4.05 -4.35 36.80
C SER A 378 -3.67 -4.27 38.28
N LYS A 379 -2.60 -4.95 38.70
CA LYS A 379 -2.04 -4.85 40.06
C LYS A 379 -1.18 -3.61 40.31
N GLY A 380 -0.92 -2.79 39.29
CA GLY A 380 -0.06 -1.60 39.39
C GLY A 380 1.44 -1.88 39.30
N ASN A 381 1.86 -3.14 39.07
CA ASN A 381 3.26 -3.47 38.80
C ASN A 381 3.55 -3.31 37.29
N HIS A 382 3.73 -2.07 36.88
CA HIS A 382 3.91 -1.69 35.48
C HIS A 382 5.24 -2.16 34.89
N ASP A 383 6.32 -2.12 35.67
CA ASP A 383 7.65 -2.53 35.21
C ASP A 383 7.70 -4.05 34.96
N GLY A 384 7.11 -4.84 35.86
CA GLY A 384 6.93 -6.27 35.68
C GLY A 384 6.03 -6.61 34.50
N ALA A 385 4.96 -5.82 34.27
CA ALA A 385 4.06 -6.01 33.14
C ALA A 385 4.77 -5.79 31.79
N VAL A 386 5.55 -4.72 31.65
CA VAL A 386 6.32 -4.44 30.42
C VAL A 386 7.28 -5.57 30.09
N GLN A 387 7.99 -6.11 31.09
CA GLN A 387 8.90 -7.23 30.86
C GLN A 387 8.19 -8.47 30.28
N GLN A 388 6.94 -8.72 30.66
CA GLN A 388 6.15 -9.81 30.07
C GLN A 388 5.69 -9.48 28.65
N TYR A 389 5.28 -8.23 28.37
CA TYR A 389 4.94 -7.80 27.02
C TYR A 389 6.15 -7.80 26.06
N ILE A 390 7.36 -7.55 26.54
CA ILE A 390 8.57 -7.66 25.72
C ILE A 390 8.76 -9.10 25.22
N ARG A 391 8.34 -10.09 26.00
CA ARG A 391 8.41 -11.52 25.61
C ARG A 391 7.35 -11.92 24.59
N THR A 392 6.37 -11.08 24.31
CA THR A 392 5.32 -11.32 23.30
C THR A 392 5.59 -10.64 21.96
N ILE A 393 6.72 -9.94 21.82
CA ILE A 393 7.09 -9.24 20.58
C ILE A 393 7.22 -10.26 19.42
N GLY A 394 6.64 -9.91 18.26
CA GLY A 394 6.63 -10.75 17.05
C GLY A 394 5.38 -11.63 16.89
N ARG A 395 4.52 -11.71 17.91
CA ARG A 395 3.23 -12.43 17.87
C ARG A 395 2.06 -11.56 18.31
N LEU A 396 2.27 -10.70 19.31
CA LEU A 396 1.27 -9.73 19.75
C LEU A 396 1.44 -8.41 18.99
N GLU A 397 0.31 -7.83 18.57
CA GLU A 397 0.25 -6.50 17.94
C GLU A 397 0.82 -5.41 18.88
N PRO A 398 1.89 -4.69 18.49
CA PRO A 398 2.51 -3.66 19.34
C PRO A 398 1.55 -2.55 19.77
N SER A 399 0.53 -2.24 18.97
CA SER A 399 -0.49 -1.24 19.31
C SER A 399 -1.25 -1.55 20.61
N TYR A 400 -1.40 -2.83 20.97
CA TYR A 400 -2.05 -3.23 22.22
C TYR A 400 -1.28 -2.72 23.45
N VAL A 401 0.04 -2.92 23.44
CA VAL A 401 0.93 -2.50 24.53
C VAL A 401 1.08 -0.98 24.53
N ILE A 402 1.27 -0.36 23.36
CA ILE A 402 1.43 1.09 23.23
C ILE A 402 0.23 1.84 23.82
N ARG A 403 -1.01 1.40 23.54
CA ARG A 403 -2.23 2.02 24.10
C ARG A 403 -2.29 1.95 25.62
N LYS A 404 -1.73 0.90 26.25
CA LYS A 404 -1.70 0.75 27.71
C LYS A 404 -0.65 1.64 28.39
N PHE A 405 0.44 1.98 27.71
CA PHE A 405 1.55 2.75 28.31
C PHE A 405 1.70 4.17 27.75
N LEU A 406 0.69 4.69 27.05
CA LEU A 406 0.71 6.04 26.46
C LEU A 406 0.65 7.19 27.48
N ASP A 407 0.44 6.87 28.76
CA ASP A 407 0.38 7.84 29.86
C ASP A 407 1.75 8.51 30.11
N ALA A 408 1.74 9.83 30.34
CA ALA A 408 2.93 10.65 30.53
C ALA A 408 3.77 10.21 31.75
N GLN A 409 3.16 9.61 32.77
CA GLN A 409 3.87 9.11 33.96
C GLN A 409 4.62 7.79 33.69
N ARG A 410 4.40 7.13 32.55
CA ARG A 410 4.89 5.77 32.24
C ARG A 410 5.71 5.72 30.96
N ILE A 411 6.22 6.87 30.51
CA ILE A 411 7.00 6.99 29.28
C ILE A 411 8.27 6.12 29.33
N HIS A 412 8.89 5.91 30.50
CA HIS A 412 10.08 5.04 30.64
C HIS A 412 9.78 3.58 30.25
N ASN A 413 8.61 3.10 30.67
CA ASN A 413 8.11 1.75 30.41
C ASN A 413 7.76 1.56 28.93
N LEU A 414 7.12 2.55 28.32
CA LEU A 414 6.87 2.56 26.89
C LEU A 414 8.17 2.62 26.07
N THR A 415 9.13 3.43 26.51
CA THR A 415 10.44 3.58 25.85
C THR A 415 11.19 2.25 25.83
N ALA A 416 11.22 1.52 26.94
CA ALA A 416 11.87 0.20 27.02
C ALA A 416 11.25 -0.83 26.05
N TYR A 417 9.92 -0.82 25.92
CA TYR A 417 9.20 -1.67 24.96
C TYR A 417 9.52 -1.28 23.50
N LEU A 418 9.47 0.01 23.17
CA LEU A 418 9.77 0.48 21.81
C LEU A 418 11.23 0.28 21.43
N GLN A 419 12.18 0.43 22.36
CA GLN A 419 13.59 0.15 22.13
C GLN A 419 13.84 -1.33 21.82
N THR A 420 13.19 -2.24 22.54
CA THR A 420 13.33 -3.69 22.30
C THR A 420 12.67 -4.11 20.99
N LEU A 421 11.50 -3.56 20.67
CA LEU A 421 10.85 -3.73 19.36
C LEU A 421 11.76 -3.27 18.21
N HIS A 422 12.43 -2.13 18.40
CA HIS A 422 13.33 -1.55 17.43
C HIS A 422 14.64 -2.35 17.27
N ARG A 423 15.23 -2.86 18.36
CA ARG A 423 16.39 -3.77 18.31
C ARG A 423 16.09 -5.07 17.56
N GLN A 424 14.83 -5.51 17.55
CA GLN A 424 14.39 -6.72 16.85
C GLN A 424 13.97 -6.44 15.39
N SER A 425 14.14 -5.23 14.86
CA SER A 425 13.77 -4.83 13.48
C SER A 425 12.28 -5.02 13.13
N LEU A 426 11.40 -5.17 14.13
CA LEU A 426 9.95 -5.30 13.96
C LEU A 426 9.20 -3.97 14.18
N ALA A 427 9.93 -2.85 14.18
CA ALA A 427 9.39 -1.53 14.40
C ALA A 427 8.97 -0.87 13.08
N ASN A 428 7.77 -0.28 13.07
CA ASN A 428 7.26 0.50 11.95
C ASN A 428 7.76 1.95 12.05
N ALA A 429 7.56 2.75 10.98
CA ALA A 429 7.87 4.18 10.97
C ALA A 429 7.23 4.93 12.14
N ASP A 430 5.94 4.67 12.41
CA ASP A 430 5.18 5.31 13.50
C ASP A 430 5.73 4.97 14.90
N HIS A 431 6.16 3.72 15.11
CA HIS A 431 6.75 3.28 16.38
C HIS A 431 8.10 3.97 16.62
N THR A 432 8.83 4.25 15.54
CA THR A 432 10.12 4.92 15.57
C THR A 432 9.95 6.42 15.86
N THR A 433 8.94 7.06 15.27
CA THR A 433 8.55 8.44 15.59
C THR A 433 8.05 8.57 17.03
N LEU A 434 7.29 7.59 17.52
CA LEU A 434 6.84 7.56 18.92
C LEU A 434 8.01 7.44 19.88
N LEU A 435 9.00 6.60 19.56
CA LEU A 435 10.24 6.47 20.33
C LEU A 435 11.02 7.80 20.36
N LEU A 436 11.12 8.50 19.22
CA LEU A 436 11.74 9.82 19.14
C LEU A 436 11.01 10.83 20.06
N ASN A 437 9.68 10.86 20.02
CA ASN A 437 8.85 11.68 20.90
C ASN A 437 9.04 11.33 22.39
N CYS A 438 9.27 10.05 22.71
CA CYS A 438 9.59 9.64 24.07
C CYS A 438 10.96 10.19 24.50
N TYR A 439 11.99 10.12 23.64
CA TYR A 439 13.31 10.67 23.96
C TYR A 439 13.30 12.19 24.16
N THR A 440 12.59 12.94 23.31
CA THR A 440 12.48 14.39 23.46
C THR A 440 11.73 14.77 24.75
N LYS A 441 10.67 14.04 25.11
CA LYS A 441 9.95 14.24 26.39
C LYS A 441 10.79 13.89 27.62
N LEU A 442 11.60 12.83 27.54
CA LEU A 442 12.51 12.42 28.61
C LEU A 442 13.76 13.31 28.73
N LYS A 443 14.01 14.18 27.76
CA LYS A 443 15.21 15.06 27.66
C LYS A 443 16.53 14.30 27.71
N ASP A 444 16.54 13.04 27.26
CA ASP A 444 17.74 12.20 27.22
C ASP A 444 18.52 12.46 25.92
N SER A 445 19.34 13.52 25.92
CA SER A 445 20.05 14.00 24.72
C SER A 445 21.11 13.02 24.21
N SER A 446 21.76 12.27 25.10
CA SER A 446 22.79 11.29 24.70
C SER A 446 22.21 10.11 23.93
N LYS A 447 21.09 9.54 24.40
CA LYS A 447 20.43 8.45 23.66
C LYS A 447 19.79 8.92 22.35
N LEU A 448 19.33 10.18 22.31
CA LEU A 448 18.81 10.80 21.09
C LEU A 448 19.92 10.99 20.05
N GLU A 449 21.09 11.45 20.48
CA GLU A 449 22.27 11.62 19.62
C GLU A 449 22.80 10.28 19.10
N GLU A 450 22.91 9.26 19.96
CA GLU A 450 23.21 7.88 19.55
C GLU A 450 22.18 7.36 18.54
N PHE A 451 20.90 7.56 18.81
CA PHE A 451 19.83 7.12 17.91
C PHE A 451 19.90 7.78 16.52
N ILE A 452 20.28 9.05 16.45
CA ILE A 452 20.38 9.82 15.19
C ILE A 452 21.69 9.52 14.45
N LYS A 453 22.82 9.35 15.16
CA LYS A 453 24.15 9.17 14.55
C LYS A 453 24.48 7.73 14.18
N THR A 454 23.96 6.73 14.89
CA THR A 454 24.30 5.31 14.67
C THR A 454 23.58 4.68 13.46
N LYS A 455 22.82 5.46 12.68
CA LYS A 455 21.87 4.95 11.68
C LYS A 455 22.06 5.47 10.26
N SER A 456 23.28 5.34 9.73
CA SER A 456 23.53 5.46 8.30
C SER A 456 23.48 4.13 7.53
N GLU A 457 23.31 2.97 8.19
CA GLU A 457 23.48 1.66 7.52
C GLU A 457 22.36 0.62 7.72
N SER A 458 21.29 0.87 8.49
CA SER A 458 20.21 -0.13 8.68
C SER A 458 18.83 0.39 8.28
N GLU A 459 18.27 -0.26 7.25
CA GLU A 459 16.95 -0.08 6.62
C GLU A 459 15.78 -0.17 7.62
N VAL A 460 15.51 0.92 8.35
CA VAL A 460 14.20 1.14 8.96
C VAL A 460 13.77 2.55 8.57
N HIS A 461 12.89 2.64 7.56
CA HIS A 461 12.24 3.88 7.13
C HIS A 461 11.51 4.50 8.33
N PHE A 462 12.11 5.49 8.97
CA PHE A 462 11.37 6.45 9.77
C PHE A 462 10.98 7.63 8.89
N ASP A 463 9.85 8.26 9.20
CA ASP A 463 9.42 9.46 8.51
C ASP A 463 10.33 10.63 8.96
N VAL A 464 11.33 10.91 8.13
CA VAL A 464 12.35 11.94 8.37
C VAL A 464 11.70 13.32 8.50
N GLU A 465 10.64 13.59 7.74
CA GLU A 465 9.95 14.87 7.79
C GLU A 465 9.27 15.08 9.15
N THR A 466 8.57 14.06 9.65
CA THR A 466 7.95 14.10 10.97
C THR A 466 9.00 14.18 12.08
N ALA A 467 10.13 13.47 11.94
CA ALA A 467 11.24 13.55 12.89
C ALA A 467 11.83 14.98 12.97
N ILE A 468 12.05 15.63 11.83
CA ILE A 468 12.51 17.03 11.77
C ILE A 468 11.49 17.97 12.44
N LYS A 469 10.19 17.81 12.15
CA LYS A 469 9.12 18.62 12.78
C LYS A 469 9.11 18.48 14.31
N VAL A 470 9.21 17.24 14.81
CA VAL A 470 9.25 16.95 16.25
C VAL A 470 10.47 17.58 16.91
N LEU A 471 11.65 17.42 16.32
CA LEU A 471 12.89 17.99 16.85
C LEU A 471 12.85 19.52 16.85
N ARG A 472 12.30 20.12 15.79
CA ARG A 472 12.06 21.56 15.68
C ARG A 472 11.12 22.06 16.78
N GLN A 473 9.98 21.40 17.01
CA GLN A 473 9.04 21.75 18.09
C GLN A 473 9.64 21.60 19.49
N ALA A 474 10.52 20.61 19.67
CA ALA A 474 11.21 20.37 20.93
C ALA A 474 12.43 21.30 21.14
N GLY A 475 12.79 22.14 20.16
CA GLY A 475 13.90 23.09 20.23
C GLY A 475 15.30 22.49 19.96
N TYR A 476 15.39 21.26 19.46
CA TYR A 476 16.65 20.61 19.12
C TYR A 476 17.07 20.89 17.66
N TYR A 477 17.30 22.17 17.33
CA TYR A 477 17.55 22.61 15.96
C TYR A 477 18.80 22.00 15.32
N SER A 478 19.88 21.80 16.08
CA SER A 478 21.13 21.19 15.58
C SER A 478 20.94 19.76 15.06
N HIS A 479 20.13 18.97 15.76
CA HIS A 479 19.83 17.60 15.38
C HIS A 479 18.87 17.54 14.18
N ALA A 480 17.92 18.49 14.12
CA ALA A 480 17.02 18.65 12.99
C ALA A 480 17.77 19.06 11.72
N LEU A 481 18.77 19.95 11.82
CA LEU A 481 19.63 20.33 10.70
C LEU A 481 20.46 19.15 10.19
N TYR A 482 21.07 18.38 11.09
CA TYR A 482 21.85 17.19 10.73
C TYR A 482 21.02 16.16 9.95
N LEU A 483 19.79 15.89 10.42
CA LEU A 483 18.86 15.00 9.71
C LEU A 483 18.41 15.57 8.36
N ALA A 484 18.12 16.87 8.30
CA ALA A 484 17.70 17.52 7.06
C ALA A 484 18.80 17.51 5.99
N GLU A 485 20.06 17.69 6.39
CA GLU A 485 21.22 17.67 5.50
C GLU A 485 21.52 16.25 4.98
N ASN A 486 21.60 15.26 5.87
CA ASN A 486 21.92 13.87 5.48
C ASN A 486 20.86 13.22 4.58
N HIS A 487 19.58 13.55 4.78
CA HIS A 487 18.48 12.98 4.00
C HIS A 487 18.04 13.87 2.83
N ALA A 488 18.82 14.90 2.47
CA ALA A 488 18.54 15.80 1.36
C ALA A 488 17.17 16.52 1.43
N HIS A 489 16.66 16.78 2.65
CA HIS A 489 15.46 17.58 2.87
C HIS A 489 15.81 19.07 2.96
N HIS A 490 16.26 19.63 1.83
CA HIS A 490 16.80 20.99 1.74
C HIS A 490 15.81 22.09 2.15
N GLU A 491 14.52 21.92 1.87
CA GLU A 491 13.47 22.86 2.27
C GLU A 491 13.43 23.04 3.80
N TRP A 492 13.48 21.93 4.55
CA TRP A 492 13.45 21.98 6.01
C TRP A 492 14.71 22.57 6.60
N TYR A 493 15.88 22.25 6.02
CA TYR A 493 17.14 22.87 6.42
C TYR A 493 17.07 24.39 6.29
N LEU A 494 16.65 24.89 5.12
CA LEU A 494 16.53 26.33 4.88
C LEU A 494 15.47 26.98 5.75
N LYS A 495 14.33 26.31 5.96
CA LYS A 495 13.27 26.82 6.83
C LYS A 495 13.74 26.98 8.27
N ILE A 496 14.46 26.00 8.82
CA ILE A 496 15.01 26.07 10.18
C ILE A 496 16.08 27.16 10.27
N GLN A 497 16.98 27.25 9.29
CA GLN A 497 18.03 28.27 9.27
C GLN A 497 17.48 29.69 9.11
N LEU A 498 16.45 29.90 8.30
CA LEU A 498 15.89 31.24 8.01
C LEU A 498 14.87 31.71 9.05
N GLU A 499 13.99 30.83 9.54
CA GLU A 499 12.91 31.21 10.47
C GLU A 499 13.33 31.13 11.94
N ASP A 500 13.97 30.03 12.36
CA ASP A 500 14.25 29.74 13.77
C ASP A 500 15.64 30.25 14.21
N ILE A 501 16.68 29.86 13.46
CA ILE A 501 18.08 30.20 13.79
C ILE A 501 18.44 31.61 13.29
N LYS A 502 17.80 32.05 12.20
CA LYS A 502 18.05 33.32 11.49
C LYS A 502 19.49 33.49 10.99
N ASN A 503 20.15 32.40 10.63
CA ASN A 503 21.47 32.43 10.02
C ASN A 503 21.36 32.49 8.49
N TYR A 504 21.11 33.69 7.98
CA TYR A 504 20.89 33.93 6.54
C TYR A 504 22.13 33.65 5.68
N GLN A 505 23.33 33.78 6.26
CA GLN A 505 24.60 33.59 5.54
C GLN A 505 24.87 32.11 5.25
N GLU A 506 24.72 31.24 6.26
CA GLU A 506 24.84 29.78 6.06
C GLU A 506 23.72 29.24 5.16
N ALA A 507 22.50 29.78 5.26
CA ALA A 507 21.41 29.41 4.38
C ALA A 507 21.74 29.70 2.90
N LEU A 508 22.29 30.89 2.60
CA LEU A 508 22.68 31.27 1.25
C LEU A 508 23.85 30.42 0.73
N GLN A 509 24.86 30.16 1.57
CA GLN A 509 25.97 29.25 1.22
C GLN A 509 25.48 27.83 0.95
N TYR A 510 24.50 27.34 1.72
CA TYR A 510 23.90 26.04 1.51
C TYR A 510 23.17 25.96 0.17
N ILE A 511 22.36 26.96 -0.19
CA ILE A 511 21.72 27.04 -1.51
C ILE A 511 22.77 27.02 -2.63
N GLY A 512 23.90 27.70 -2.43
CA GLY A 512 25.02 27.70 -3.39
C GLY A 512 25.69 26.34 -3.59
N LYS A 513 25.52 25.38 -2.67
CA LYS A 513 26.05 24.00 -2.79
C LYS A 513 25.10 23.03 -3.49
N LEU A 514 23.82 23.38 -3.63
CA LEU A 514 22.80 22.47 -4.15
C LEU A 514 22.89 22.27 -5.67
N PRO A 515 22.34 21.17 -6.22
CA PRO A 515 22.14 21.03 -7.66
C PRO A 515 21.28 22.18 -8.23
N PHE A 516 21.50 22.53 -9.50
CA PHE A 516 20.87 23.66 -10.18
C PHE A 516 19.35 23.76 -9.97
N GLU A 517 18.60 22.68 -10.22
CA GLU A 517 17.13 22.67 -10.09
C GLU A 517 16.65 23.01 -8.67
N GLN A 518 17.39 22.50 -7.67
CA GLN A 518 17.06 22.73 -6.27
C GLN A 518 17.46 24.13 -5.82
N ALA A 519 18.61 24.63 -6.28
CA ALA A 519 19.03 26.00 -6.02
C ALA A 519 18.04 27.02 -6.61
N GLU A 520 17.59 26.80 -7.85
CA GLU A 520 16.60 27.63 -8.53
C GLU A 520 15.27 27.69 -7.76
N SER A 521 14.70 26.53 -7.44
CA SER A 521 13.43 26.40 -6.70
C SER A 521 13.50 27.07 -5.31
N ASN A 522 14.59 26.83 -4.56
CA ASN A 522 14.76 27.43 -3.24
C ASN A 522 14.96 28.96 -3.31
N MET A 523 15.65 29.46 -4.35
CA MET A 523 15.78 30.90 -4.57
C MET A 523 14.46 31.58 -4.91
N LYS A 524 13.57 30.95 -5.69
CA LYS A 524 12.22 31.48 -5.94
C LYS A 524 11.40 31.63 -4.65
N ARG A 525 11.57 30.71 -3.70
CA ARG A 525 10.79 30.66 -2.46
C ARG A 525 11.34 31.54 -1.34
N TYR A 526 12.65 31.49 -1.10
CA TYR A 526 13.31 32.18 0.01
C TYR A 526 14.08 33.44 -0.41
N GLY A 527 14.25 33.67 -1.71
CA GLY A 527 15.04 34.78 -2.22
C GLY A 527 14.56 36.16 -1.76
N LYS A 528 13.25 36.37 -1.56
CA LYS A 528 12.72 37.65 -1.03
C LYS A 528 13.21 37.96 0.39
N ILE A 529 13.28 36.93 1.24
CA ILE A 529 13.75 37.05 2.63
C ILE A 529 15.25 37.30 2.64
N LEU A 530 16.00 36.56 1.83
CA LEU A 530 17.44 36.72 1.67
C LEU A 530 17.80 38.10 1.10
N MET A 531 17.05 38.59 0.11
CA MET A 531 17.22 39.92 -0.49
C MET A 531 16.93 41.06 0.51
N HIS A 532 16.03 40.84 1.48
CA HIS A 532 15.75 41.83 2.52
C HIS A 532 16.91 41.95 3.53
N HIS A 533 17.58 40.85 3.87
CA HIS A 533 18.61 40.81 4.91
C HIS A 533 20.06 40.88 4.37
N ILE A 534 20.35 40.24 3.24
CA ILE A 534 21.67 40.15 2.60
C ILE A 534 21.55 40.40 1.09
N PRO A 535 21.25 41.63 0.65
CA PRO A 535 20.97 41.94 -0.76
C PRO A 535 22.15 41.64 -1.70
N GLU A 536 23.36 42.13 -1.38
CA GLU A 536 24.52 42.03 -2.26
C GLU A 536 24.91 40.57 -2.60
N GLN A 537 25.01 39.71 -1.58
CA GLN A 537 25.38 38.30 -1.77
C GLN A 537 24.26 37.52 -2.48
N THR A 538 23.00 37.87 -2.22
CA THR A 538 21.84 37.27 -2.89
C THR A 538 21.84 37.63 -4.38
N THR A 539 22.14 38.88 -4.72
CA THR A 539 22.30 39.32 -6.12
C THR A 539 23.41 38.56 -6.83
N GLN A 540 24.56 38.33 -6.17
CA GLN A 540 25.67 37.58 -6.75
C GLN A 540 25.29 36.12 -7.07
N LEU A 541 24.57 35.45 -6.16
CA LEU A 541 24.09 34.09 -6.40
C LEU A 541 23.07 34.03 -7.55
N LEU A 542 22.14 35.01 -7.62
CA LEU A 542 21.17 35.12 -8.71
C LEU A 542 21.84 35.38 -10.07
N LYS A 543 22.89 36.19 -10.12
CA LYS A 543 23.71 36.38 -11.32
C LYS A 543 24.30 35.04 -11.77
N GLY A 544 24.94 34.31 -10.86
CA GLY A 544 25.52 32.99 -11.14
C GLY A 544 24.48 31.95 -11.61
N LEU A 545 23.29 31.92 -11.00
CA LEU A 545 22.19 31.03 -11.40
C LEU A 545 21.69 31.25 -12.83
N CYS A 546 21.75 32.49 -13.32
CA CYS A 546 21.29 32.84 -14.66
C CYS A 546 22.39 32.70 -15.72
N THR A 547 23.68 32.71 -15.36
CA THR A 547 24.81 32.66 -16.29
C THR A 547 25.48 31.29 -16.40
N ASP A 548 26.19 30.88 -15.36
CA ASP A 548 27.15 29.79 -15.33
C ASP A 548 27.23 29.15 -13.94
N TYR A 549 26.07 28.78 -13.41
CA TYR A 549 25.97 28.14 -12.11
C TYR A 549 26.78 26.85 -12.06
N ARG A 550 27.72 26.78 -11.13
CA ARG A 550 28.41 25.55 -10.77
C ARG A 550 28.14 25.29 -9.29
N PRO A 551 27.52 24.16 -8.94
CA PRO A 551 27.56 23.72 -7.56
C PRO A 551 29.04 23.58 -7.22
N SER A 552 29.49 24.14 -6.11
CA SER A 552 30.83 23.84 -5.62
C SER A 552 30.84 22.41 -5.08
N PRO A 553 31.72 21.52 -5.56
CA PRO A 553 32.26 20.54 -4.62
C PRO A 553 33.78 20.39 -4.75
N GLU A 554 34.41 20.21 -3.60
CA GLU A 554 35.54 19.30 -3.52
C GLU A 554 35.08 17.94 -4.10
N GLY A 555 35.48 17.60 -5.32
CA GLY A 555 35.22 16.27 -5.92
C GLY A 555 35.19 16.28 -7.44
N TRP A 556 35.99 15.42 -8.06
CA TRP A 556 36.31 15.40 -9.50
C TRP A 556 35.20 14.89 -10.43
N GLY A 557 35.18 15.42 -11.67
CA GLY A 557 34.45 14.91 -12.87
C GLY A 557 33.14 15.66 -13.14
N ASP A 558 32.84 16.29 -14.28
CA ASP A 558 33.39 16.29 -15.64
C ASP A 558 33.31 17.72 -16.22
N ARG A 559 34.22 18.08 -17.14
CA ARG A 559 34.20 19.36 -17.87
C ARG A 559 33.07 19.47 -18.92
N GLU A 560 32.14 18.51 -18.95
CA GLU A 560 31.11 18.36 -19.99
C GLU A 560 29.67 18.28 -19.43
N ALA A 561 29.40 18.81 -18.24
CA ALA A 561 28.00 18.96 -17.78
C ALA A 561 27.31 20.13 -18.53
N PRO A 562 26.09 19.94 -19.08
CA PRO A 562 25.37 21.02 -19.76
C PRO A 562 25.08 22.17 -18.79
N CYS A 563 25.42 23.40 -19.18
CA CYS A 563 25.09 24.60 -18.40
C CYS A 563 23.57 24.83 -18.44
N PHE A 564 22.87 24.44 -17.38
CA PHE A 564 21.49 24.84 -17.17
C PHE A 564 21.46 26.31 -16.74
N ARG A 565 20.56 27.09 -17.35
CA ARG A 565 20.39 28.53 -17.12
C ARG A 565 18.97 28.77 -16.66
N ALA A 566 18.80 29.44 -15.53
CA ALA A 566 17.48 29.75 -15.00
C ALA A 566 16.87 30.93 -15.77
N ASN A 567 15.54 30.97 -15.87
CA ASN A 567 14.85 32.09 -16.50
C ASN A 567 14.98 33.34 -15.61
N SER A 568 15.73 34.32 -16.09
CA SER A 568 16.05 35.55 -15.37
C SER A 568 14.83 36.48 -15.16
N GLU A 569 13.76 36.34 -15.95
CA GLU A 569 12.50 37.09 -15.75
C GLU A 569 11.78 36.67 -14.46
N GLU A 570 11.83 35.39 -14.11
CA GLU A 570 11.12 34.85 -12.94
C GLU A 570 11.68 35.35 -11.60
N PHE A 571 12.91 35.86 -11.60
CA PHE A 571 13.57 36.39 -10.41
C PHE A 571 13.37 37.90 -10.21
N ILE A 572 12.82 38.63 -11.19
CA ILE A 572 12.54 40.08 -11.07
C ILE A 572 11.71 40.40 -9.80
N PRO A 573 10.65 39.63 -9.44
CA PRO A 573 9.87 39.90 -8.24
C PRO A 573 10.63 39.74 -6.90
N ILE A 574 11.80 39.11 -6.89
CA ILE A 574 12.61 38.93 -5.68
C ILE A 574 13.22 40.25 -5.22
N PHE A 575 13.58 41.12 -6.17
CA PHE A 575 14.17 42.42 -5.90
C PHE A 575 13.15 43.49 -5.50
N ALA A 576 11.91 43.09 -5.16
CA ALA A 576 10.89 44.00 -4.66
C ALA A 576 11.46 44.85 -3.50
N ASN A 577 11.38 46.17 -3.63
CA ASN A 577 11.94 47.19 -2.73
C ASN A 577 13.46 47.43 -2.79
N ASN A 578 14.20 46.77 -3.70
CA ASN A 578 15.64 46.95 -3.90
C ASN A 578 15.98 47.33 -5.37
N PRO A 579 15.64 48.56 -5.82
CA PRO A 579 15.81 48.96 -7.22
C PRO A 579 17.27 49.05 -7.68
N ARG A 580 18.21 49.28 -6.74
CA ARG A 580 19.65 49.35 -7.04
C ARG A 580 20.20 47.99 -7.45
N GLU A 581 19.89 46.96 -6.67
CA GLU A 581 20.30 45.58 -6.94
C GLU A 581 19.59 45.01 -8.18
N LEU A 582 18.30 45.36 -8.37
CA LEU A 582 17.56 45.01 -9.58
C LEU A 582 18.24 45.58 -10.82
N LYS A 583 18.61 46.86 -10.79
CA LYS A 583 19.36 47.49 -11.89
C LYS A 583 20.68 46.77 -12.16
N ALA A 584 21.47 46.50 -11.12
CA ALA A 584 22.75 45.80 -11.26
C ALA A 584 22.63 44.35 -11.75
N PHE A 585 21.49 43.70 -11.49
CA PHE A 585 21.16 42.38 -12.04
C PHE A 585 20.77 42.47 -13.52
N LEU A 586 19.83 43.35 -13.89
CA LEU A 586 19.35 43.50 -15.26
C LEU A 586 20.44 43.99 -16.21
N GLU A 587 21.31 44.91 -15.78
CA GLU A 587 22.46 45.36 -16.57
C GLU A 587 23.42 44.20 -16.85
N HIS A 588 23.73 43.40 -15.83
CA HIS A 588 24.59 42.23 -15.99
C HIS A 588 23.98 41.18 -16.94
N MET A 589 22.67 40.94 -16.85
CA MET A 589 21.97 40.05 -17.80
C MET A 589 22.03 40.59 -19.22
N SER A 590 21.88 41.91 -19.41
CA SER A 590 21.94 42.54 -20.73
C SER A 590 23.33 42.44 -21.39
N GLU A 591 24.40 42.42 -20.59
CA GLU A 591 25.79 42.32 -21.07
C GLU A 591 26.21 40.88 -21.38
N VAL A 592 25.81 39.93 -20.53
CA VAL A 592 26.25 38.53 -20.61
C VAL A 592 25.38 37.71 -21.56
N GLN A 593 24.07 38.01 -21.66
CA GLN A 593 23.12 37.25 -22.49
C GLN A 593 22.32 38.18 -23.41
N PRO A 594 22.76 38.34 -24.66
CA PRO A 594 22.04 39.13 -25.67
C PRO A 594 20.67 38.55 -26.06
N ASP A 595 20.41 37.27 -25.77
CA ASP A 595 19.14 36.56 -26.06
C ASP A 595 18.24 36.44 -24.82
N SER A 596 18.40 37.35 -23.85
CA SER A 596 17.57 37.37 -22.65
C SER A 596 16.07 37.57 -22.99
N PRO A 597 15.13 37.07 -22.16
CA PRO A 597 13.70 37.32 -22.32
C PRO A 597 13.34 38.81 -22.40
N GLN A 598 12.31 39.13 -23.20
CA GLN A 598 11.81 40.51 -23.40
C GLN A 598 11.46 41.21 -22.08
N GLY A 599 10.94 40.47 -21.09
CA GLY A 599 10.57 41.02 -19.79
C GLY A 599 11.72 41.73 -19.06
N ILE A 600 12.98 41.31 -19.25
CA ILE A 600 14.15 41.99 -18.67
C ILE A 600 14.31 43.37 -19.29
N TYR A 601 14.23 43.45 -20.62
CA TYR A 601 14.40 44.70 -21.35
C TYR A 601 13.23 45.66 -21.08
N ASP A 602 12.00 45.16 -20.94
CA ASP A 602 10.84 45.94 -20.53
C ASP A 602 11.03 46.55 -19.15
N THR A 603 11.41 45.75 -18.15
CA THR A 603 11.62 46.23 -16.77
C THR A 603 12.83 47.15 -16.67
N LEU A 604 13.90 46.89 -17.44
CA LEU A 604 15.04 47.79 -17.52
C LEU A 604 14.65 49.14 -18.17
N LEU A 605 13.82 49.11 -19.21
CA LEU A 605 13.27 50.31 -19.85
C LEU A 605 12.37 51.09 -18.89
N GLU A 606 11.47 50.41 -18.18
CA GLU A 606 10.62 51.00 -17.14
C GLU A 606 11.45 51.70 -16.07
N LEU A 607 12.48 51.04 -15.52
CA LEU A 607 13.37 51.63 -14.53
C LEU A 607 14.16 52.84 -15.09
N ARG A 608 14.61 52.78 -16.35
CA ARG A 608 15.31 53.90 -17.00
C ARG A 608 14.38 55.10 -17.24
N LEU A 609 13.17 54.85 -17.72
CA LEU A 609 12.15 55.88 -17.95
C LEU A 609 11.66 56.50 -16.64
N GLN A 610 11.48 55.69 -15.59
CA GLN A 610 11.15 56.19 -14.25
C GLN A 610 12.25 57.08 -13.69
N ASN A 611 13.52 56.67 -13.80
CA ASN A 611 14.67 57.50 -13.40
C ASN A 611 14.73 58.81 -14.21
N TRP A 612 14.50 58.75 -15.53
CA TRP A 612 14.46 59.93 -16.40
C TRP A 612 13.31 60.89 -16.05
N ALA A 613 12.13 60.36 -15.72
CA ALA A 613 10.95 61.16 -15.36
C ALA A 613 11.13 61.87 -14.01
N HIS A 614 11.81 61.24 -13.05
CA HIS A 614 12.08 61.82 -11.73
C HIS A 614 13.32 62.74 -11.67
N GLU A 615 14.21 62.69 -12.67
CA GLU A 615 15.43 63.50 -12.72
C GLU A 615 15.13 64.97 -13.06
N LYS A 616 15.72 65.89 -12.27
CA LYS A 616 15.52 67.34 -12.40
C LYS A 616 16.70 68.05 -13.06
N ASP A 617 17.89 67.46 -13.02
CA ASP A 617 19.08 68.04 -13.65
C ASP A 617 19.04 67.88 -15.18
N PRO A 618 19.08 68.97 -15.97
CA PRO A 618 19.02 68.90 -17.43
C PRO A 618 20.14 68.04 -18.05
N GLN A 619 21.36 68.09 -17.52
CA GLN A 619 22.49 67.32 -18.08
C GLN A 619 22.38 65.83 -17.75
N ALA A 620 22.01 65.47 -16.52
CA ALA A 620 21.75 64.08 -16.15
C ALA A 620 20.53 63.50 -16.89
N LYS A 621 19.48 64.31 -17.07
CA LYS A 621 18.28 63.92 -17.81
C LYS A 621 18.56 63.65 -19.28
N GLU A 622 19.43 64.42 -19.93
CA GLU A 622 19.84 64.18 -21.31
C GLU A 622 20.68 62.88 -21.46
N LYS A 623 21.52 62.55 -20.46
CA LYS A 623 22.24 61.27 -20.42
C LYS A 623 21.28 60.08 -20.29
N LEU A 624 20.35 60.14 -19.34
CA LEU A 624 19.32 59.11 -19.14
C LEU A 624 18.42 58.96 -20.38
N HIS A 625 18.11 60.08 -21.04
CA HIS A 625 17.39 60.10 -22.31
C HIS A 625 18.14 59.34 -23.41
N ALA A 626 19.45 59.62 -23.56
CA ALA A 626 20.29 58.91 -24.53
C ALA A 626 20.41 57.41 -24.21
N GLU A 627 20.50 57.03 -22.94
CA GLU A 627 20.53 55.63 -22.49
C GLU A 627 19.22 54.88 -22.77
N ALA A 628 18.06 55.53 -22.59
CA ALA A 628 16.76 54.96 -22.90
C ALA A 628 16.57 54.77 -24.41
N ILE A 629 16.97 55.76 -25.23
CA ILE A 629 16.93 55.67 -26.69
C ILE A 629 17.88 54.59 -27.21
N SER A 630 19.09 54.51 -26.65
CA SER A 630 20.06 53.48 -27.01
C SER A 630 19.50 52.06 -26.81
N LEU A 631 18.77 51.86 -25.70
CA LEU A 631 18.11 50.59 -25.41
C LEU A 631 16.99 50.28 -26.43
N LEU A 632 16.15 51.26 -26.77
CA LEU A 632 15.11 51.09 -27.81
C LEU A 632 15.71 50.81 -29.20
N LYS A 633 16.83 51.44 -29.54
CA LYS A 633 17.56 51.26 -30.81
C LYS A 633 18.37 49.97 -30.91
N SER A 634 18.48 49.20 -29.83
CA SER A 634 19.23 47.94 -29.82
C SER A 634 18.61 46.81 -30.67
N GLY A 635 17.44 47.05 -31.27
CA GLY A 635 16.74 46.08 -32.13
C GLY A 635 15.99 44.98 -31.36
N ARG A 636 15.94 45.07 -30.03
CA ARG A 636 15.34 44.04 -29.17
C ARG A 636 13.82 44.13 -29.06
N PHE A 637 13.24 45.30 -29.26
CA PHE A 637 11.79 45.50 -29.21
C PHE A 637 11.08 45.28 -30.56
N CYS A 638 11.75 44.73 -31.58
CA CYS A 638 11.20 44.67 -32.94
C CYS A 638 10.04 43.66 -33.11
N ASP A 639 10.01 42.57 -32.34
CA ASP A 639 9.01 41.51 -32.49
C ASP A 639 7.76 41.73 -31.62
N VAL A 640 7.92 42.30 -30.43
CA VAL A 640 6.83 42.56 -29.45
C VAL A 640 7.07 43.95 -28.83
N PHE A 641 6.44 45.00 -29.35
CA PHE A 641 6.66 46.39 -28.90
C PHE A 641 5.49 47.02 -28.13
N ASP A 642 4.33 46.36 -28.02
CA ASP A 642 3.12 46.95 -27.42
C ASP A 642 3.35 47.43 -25.97
N LYS A 643 4.08 46.66 -25.17
CA LYS A 643 4.38 46.99 -23.78
C LYS A 643 5.38 48.13 -23.65
N ALA A 644 6.43 48.14 -24.48
CA ALA A 644 7.38 49.25 -24.56
C ALA A 644 6.69 50.55 -25.00
N LEU A 645 5.72 50.45 -25.92
CA LEU A 645 4.91 51.59 -26.37
C LEU A 645 4.07 52.17 -25.23
N VAL A 646 3.38 51.32 -24.46
CA VAL A 646 2.61 51.75 -23.29
C VAL A 646 3.51 52.42 -22.25
N LEU A 647 4.69 51.85 -21.96
CA LEU A 647 5.65 52.45 -21.03
C LEU A 647 6.15 53.83 -21.51
N CYS A 648 6.47 53.97 -22.79
CA CYS A 648 6.87 55.26 -23.35
C CYS A 648 5.72 56.28 -23.31
N GLN A 649 4.48 55.88 -23.59
CA GLN A 649 3.31 56.76 -23.50
C GLN A 649 2.99 57.19 -22.07
N MET A 650 3.07 56.26 -21.10
CA MET A 650 2.82 56.55 -19.69
C MET A 650 3.78 57.59 -19.10
N HIS A 651 5.02 57.64 -19.61
CA HIS A 651 6.05 58.57 -19.16
C HIS A 651 6.22 59.79 -20.09
N ASP A 652 5.32 60.03 -21.04
CA ASP A 652 5.41 61.13 -22.03
C ASP A 652 6.73 61.14 -22.85
N PHE A 653 7.28 59.96 -23.14
CA PHE A 653 8.54 59.80 -23.85
C PHE A 653 8.35 59.80 -25.39
N GLN A 654 8.18 60.99 -25.95
CA GLN A 654 7.76 61.22 -27.35
C GLN A 654 8.66 60.57 -28.40
N ASP A 655 9.99 60.72 -28.26
CA ASP A 655 10.96 60.17 -29.23
C ASP A 655 10.92 58.64 -29.30
N GLY A 656 10.65 57.97 -28.17
CA GLY A 656 10.51 56.52 -28.14
C GLY A 656 9.19 56.04 -28.74
N VAL A 657 8.07 56.76 -28.51
CA VAL A 657 6.77 56.45 -29.11
C VAL A 657 6.83 56.51 -30.64
N LEU A 658 7.42 57.59 -31.18
CA LEU A 658 7.61 57.75 -32.62
C LEU A 658 8.49 56.65 -33.20
N TYR A 659 9.61 56.34 -32.55
CA TYR A 659 10.51 55.27 -32.97
C TYR A 659 9.81 53.90 -33.01
N LEU A 660 9.03 53.56 -31.98
CA LEU A 660 8.31 52.28 -31.92
C LEU A 660 7.20 52.18 -32.98
N TYR A 661 6.48 53.28 -33.24
CA TYR A 661 5.50 53.30 -34.34
C TYR A 661 6.14 53.15 -35.72
N GLU A 662 7.33 53.74 -35.94
CA GLU A 662 8.10 53.57 -37.18
C GLU A 662 8.55 52.11 -37.37
N GLN A 663 9.05 51.46 -36.31
CA GLN A 663 9.44 50.04 -36.36
C GLN A 663 8.25 49.12 -36.59
N GLY A 664 7.12 49.37 -35.92
CA GLY A 664 5.88 48.59 -36.03
C GLY A 664 5.12 48.77 -37.36
N LYS A 665 5.61 49.62 -38.27
CA LYS A 665 4.92 50.01 -39.53
C LYS A 665 3.48 50.51 -39.30
N LEU A 666 3.21 51.06 -38.12
CA LEU A 666 1.89 51.60 -37.75
C LEU A 666 1.75 53.04 -38.25
N PHE A 667 1.89 53.25 -39.57
CA PHE A 667 1.94 54.57 -40.18
C PHE A 667 0.68 55.41 -39.92
N GLN A 668 -0.47 54.75 -39.78
CA GLN A 668 -1.74 55.37 -39.41
C GLN A 668 -1.69 56.01 -38.02
N GLN A 669 -1.00 55.38 -37.06
CA GLN A 669 -0.87 55.89 -35.70
C GLN A 669 0.16 57.03 -35.61
N ILE A 670 1.25 56.95 -36.38
CA ILE A 670 2.19 58.07 -36.57
C ILE A 670 1.45 59.29 -37.12
N MET A 671 0.61 59.07 -38.14
CA MET A 671 -0.22 60.10 -38.74
C MET A 671 -1.16 60.72 -37.70
N HIS A 672 -1.88 59.88 -36.94
CA HIS A 672 -2.82 60.35 -35.93
C HIS A 672 -2.12 61.13 -34.81
N TYR A 673 -0.92 60.70 -34.40
CA TYR A 673 -0.09 61.40 -33.41
C TYR A 673 0.28 62.81 -33.88
N HIS A 674 0.85 62.94 -35.09
CA HIS A 674 1.18 64.27 -35.64
C HIS A 674 -0.05 65.14 -35.92
N MET A 675 -1.19 64.53 -36.25
CA MET A 675 -2.48 65.24 -36.39
C MET A 675 -3.00 65.77 -35.04
N GLN A 676 -2.92 64.97 -33.96
CA GLN A 676 -3.32 65.40 -32.61
C GLN A 676 -2.43 66.54 -32.09
N HIS A 677 -1.14 66.51 -32.41
CA HIS A 677 -0.18 67.55 -32.01
C HIS A 677 -0.07 68.73 -32.99
N GLU A 678 -0.95 68.82 -33.99
CA GLU A 678 -1.03 69.91 -34.99
C GLU A 678 0.27 70.17 -35.79
N GLN A 679 1.08 69.12 -36.01
CA GLN A 679 2.35 69.19 -36.72
C GLN A 679 2.18 69.01 -38.25
N TYR A 680 1.57 69.99 -38.92
CA TYR A 680 1.14 69.92 -40.33
C TYR A 680 2.26 69.52 -41.32
N ARG A 681 3.48 70.03 -41.12
CA ARG A 681 4.64 69.72 -41.97
C ARG A 681 5.09 68.27 -41.84
N GLN A 682 4.95 67.68 -40.65
CA GLN A 682 5.35 66.28 -40.40
C GLN A 682 4.31 65.30 -40.93
N VAL A 683 3.01 65.64 -40.89
CA VAL A 683 1.92 64.86 -41.52
C VAL A 683 2.19 64.63 -43.01
N ILE A 684 2.64 65.66 -43.74
CA ILE A 684 3.01 65.53 -45.16
C ILE A 684 4.30 64.72 -45.32
N ALA A 685 5.32 64.97 -44.49
CA ALA A 685 6.55 64.20 -44.55
C ALA A 685 6.33 62.69 -44.31
N VAL A 686 5.36 62.33 -43.45
CA VAL A 686 4.95 60.93 -43.22
C VAL A 686 4.23 60.37 -44.45
N CYS A 687 3.34 61.15 -45.08
CA CYS A 687 2.72 60.76 -46.36
C CYS A 687 3.76 60.55 -47.46
N GLU A 688 4.77 61.41 -47.54
CA GLU A 688 5.83 61.34 -48.55
C GLU A 688 6.75 60.13 -48.33
N ARG A 689 7.12 59.84 -47.09
CA ARG A 689 8.00 58.71 -46.74
C ARG A 689 7.31 57.35 -46.79
N HIS A 690 6.06 57.26 -46.33
CA HIS A 690 5.35 55.99 -46.11
C HIS A 690 4.12 55.80 -47.01
N GLY A 691 3.68 56.83 -47.72
CA GLY A 691 2.49 56.78 -48.57
C GLY A 691 2.66 56.00 -49.88
N GLU A 692 3.82 55.42 -50.17
CA GLU A 692 3.96 54.37 -51.20
C GLU A 692 3.52 53.00 -50.69
N GLN A 693 3.66 52.77 -49.38
CA GLN A 693 3.35 51.49 -48.74
C GLN A 693 1.87 51.39 -48.38
N ASP A 694 1.26 52.50 -47.93
CA ASP A 694 -0.17 52.57 -47.63
C ASP A 694 -0.83 53.81 -48.30
N PRO A 695 -1.54 53.61 -49.43
CA PRO A 695 -2.28 54.67 -50.12
C PRO A 695 -3.37 55.36 -49.29
N SER A 696 -3.89 54.71 -48.24
CA SER A 696 -4.99 55.26 -47.42
C SER A 696 -4.54 56.42 -46.53
N LEU A 697 -3.23 56.57 -46.29
CA LEU A 697 -2.65 57.71 -45.57
C LEU A 697 -2.96 59.04 -46.28
N TRP A 698 -2.95 59.05 -47.61
CA TRP A 698 -3.27 60.25 -48.40
C TRP A 698 -4.74 60.64 -48.32
N GLU A 699 -5.64 59.65 -48.21
CA GLU A 699 -7.07 59.88 -47.99
C GLU A 699 -7.33 60.48 -46.61
N GLN A 700 -6.68 59.96 -45.57
CA GLN A 700 -6.80 60.50 -44.21
C GLN A 700 -6.19 61.89 -44.07
N ALA A 701 -5.02 62.13 -44.66
CA ALA A 701 -4.43 63.46 -44.71
C ALA A 701 -5.37 64.44 -45.43
N LEU A 702 -5.95 64.05 -46.57
CA LEU A 702 -6.94 64.87 -47.27
C LEU A 702 -8.17 65.13 -46.40
N SER A 703 -8.73 64.11 -45.73
CA SER A 703 -9.88 64.27 -44.84
C SER A 703 -9.57 65.12 -43.60
N TYR A 704 -8.34 65.09 -43.09
CA TYR A 704 -7.92 65.89 -41.94
C TYR A 704 -7.76 67.37 -42.31
N PHE A 705 -6.99 67.66 -43.36
CA PHE A 705 -6.84 69.01 -43.88
C PHE A 705 -8.17 69.57 -44.42
N ALA A 706 -9.06 68.71 -44.92
CA ALA A 706 -10.41 69.09 -45.33
C ALA A 706 -11.36 69.34 -44.16
N ARG A 707 -11.02 69.10 -42.89
CA ARG A 707 -11.88 69.40 -41.73
C ARG A 707 -11.45 70.64 -40.93
N LYS A 708 -10.20 71.09 -41.08
CA LYS A 708 -9.67 72.27 -40.37
C LYS A 708 -9.93 73.55 -41.19
N GLU A 709 -10.32 74.63 -40.51
CA GLU A 709 -10.81 75.87 -41.15
C GLU A 709 -9.72 76.91 -41.46
N GLU A 710 -8.51 76.77 -40.91
CA GLU A 710 -7.43 77.78 -41.04
C GLU A 710 -6.22 77.26 -41.85
N ASP A 711 -5.75 78.07 -42.81
CA ASP A 711 -4.46 78.02 -43.53
C ASP A 711 -3.92 76.67 -44.07
N CYS A 712 -4.79 75.71 -44.38
CA CYS A 712 -4.38 74.42 -44.96
C CYS A 712 -4.35 74.38 -46.51
N LYS A 713 -4.52 75.52 -47.19
CA LYS A 713 -4.67 75.56 -48.67
C LYS A 713 -3.46 75.00 -49.42
N GLU A 714 -2.25 75.33 -48.97
CA GLU A 714 -1.00 74.85 -49.58
C GLU A 714 -0.83 73.33 -49.38
N TYR A 715 -1.21 72.83 -48.21
CA TYR A 715 -1.12 71.42 -47.84
C TYR A 715 -2.16 70.56 -48.57
N VAL A 716 -3.40 71.06 -48.73
CA VAL A 716 -4.44 70.40 -49.55
C VAL A 716 -4.02 70.32 -51.02
N ALA A 717 -3.43 71.39 -51.57
CA ALA A 717 -2.92 71.39 -52.94
C ALA A 717 -1.76 70.41 -53.14
N ALA A 718 -0.83 70.30 -52.18
CA ALA A 718 0.25 69.32 -52.21
C ALA A 718 -0.28 67.88 -52.19
N VAL A 719 -1.24 67.58 -51.30
CA VAL A 719 -1.87 66.25 -51.19
C VAL A 719 -2.65 65.90 -52.48
N LEU A 720 -3.42 66.83 -53.04
CA LEU A 720 -4.18 66.61 -54.28
C LEU A 720 -3.28 66.34 -55.50
N LYS A 721 -2.14 67.05 -55.61
CA LYS A 721 -1.15 66.82 -56.67
C LYS A 721 -0.54 65.41 -56.60
N HIS A 722 -0.31 64.89 -55.39
CA HIS A 722 0.19 63.53 -55.22
C HIS A 722 -0.87 62.45 -55.49
N ILE A 723 -2.12 62.67 -55.08
CA ILE A 723 -3.26 61.80 -55.40
C ILE A 723 -3.50 61.74 -56.91
N GLU A 724 -3.34 62.87 -57.62
CA GLU A 724 -3.48 62.96 -59.07
C GLU A 724 -2.42 62.15 -59.82
N ASN A 725 -1.15 62.34 -59.48
CA ASN A 725 -0.02 61.66 -60.13
C ASN A 725 -0.09 60.13 -59.98
N LYS A 726 -0.48 59.65 -58.79
CA LYS A 726 -0.53 58.21 -58.48
C LYS A 726 -1.91 57.58 -58.68
N ASN A 727 -2.92 58.37 -59.07
CA ASN A 727 -4.27 57.92 -59.38
C ASN A 727 -4.96 57.16 -58.22
N LEU A 728 -4.73 57.63 -56.98
CA LEU A 728 -5.06 56.88 -55.75
C LEU A 728 -6.55 56.89 -55.38
N MET A 729 -7.31 57.91 -55.79
CA MET A 729 -8.75 58.03 -55.48
C MET A 729 -9.59 58.40 -56.70
N PRO A 730 -10.83 57.87 -56.80
CA PRO A 730 -11.81 58.33 -57.78
C PRO A 730 -12.14 59.81 -57.59
N PRO A 731 -12.31 60.60 -58.67
CA PRO A 731 -12.60 62.04 -58.57
C PRO A 731 -13.90 62.32 -57.82
N LEU A 732 -14.88 61.42 -57.92
CA LEU A 732 -16.14 61.51 -57.18
C LEU A 732 -15.92 61.46 -55.66
N LEU A 733 -15.00 60.60 -55.20
CA LEU A 733 -14.68 60.45 -53.78
C LEU A 733 -13.91 61.67 -53.25
N VAL A 734 -12.98 62.21 -54.04
CA VAL A 734 -12.24 63.45 -53.73
C VAL A 734 -13.18 64.65 -53.61
N VAL A 735 -14.16 64.76 -54.51
CA VAL A 735 -15.19 65.81 -54.43
C VAL A 735 -16.09 65.60 -53.21
N GLN A 736 -16.49 64.36 -52.91
CA GLN A 736 -17.34 64.06 -51.77
C GLN A 736 -16.63 64.35 -50.43
N THR A 737 -15.35 64.02 -50.27
CA THR A 737 -14.61 64.29 -49.04
C THR A 737 -14.38 65.80 -48.83
N LEU A 738 -14.10 66.56 -49.89
CA LEU A 738 -13.92 68.01 -49.84
C LEU A 738 -15.25 68.77 -49.71
N ALA A 739 -16.37 68.20 -50.17
CA ALA A 739 -17.70 68.81 -50.07
C ALA A 739 -18.24 68.89 -48.63
N HIS A 740 -17.65 68.16 -47.68
CA HIS A 740 -18.02 68.23 -46.27
C HIS A 740 -17.55 69.52 -45.57
N ASN A 741 -16.82 70.41 -46.27
CA ASN A 741 -16.35 71.67 -45.70
C ASN A 741 -16.84 72.90 -46.50
N SER A 742 -17.12 74.00 -45.79
CA SER A 742 -17.68 75.24 -46.33
C SER A 742 -16.63 76.19 -46.92
N THR A 743 -15.34 75.96 -46.64
CA THR A 743 -14.22 76.85 -46.97
C THR A 743 -13.39 76.42 -48.19
N ALA A 744 -13.61 75.21 -48.72
CA ALA A 744 -12.95 74.75 -49.94
C ALA A 744 -13.59 75.38 -51.18
N THR A 745 -13.07 76.53 -51.62
CA THR A 745 -13.53 77.14 -52.88
C THR A 745 -13.25 76.22 -54.06
N LEU A 746 -14.26 76.06 -54.93
CA LEU A 746 -14.20 75.34 -56.21
C LEU A 746 -12.95 75.64 -57.06
N SER A 747 -12.28 76.77 -56.80
CA SER A 747 -11.01 77.18 -57.42
C SER A 747 -9.87 76.18 -57.23
N ILE A 748 -9.76 75.50 -56.07
CA ILE A 748 -8.62 74.60 -55.77
C ILE A 748 -8.78 73.25 -56.47
N ILE A 749 -10.03 72.79 -56.65
CA ILE A 749 -10.36 71.47 -57.24
C ILE A 749 -10.61 71.58 -58.76
N ARG A 750 -10.90 72.78 -59.28
CA ARG A 750 -11.19 73.01 -60.71
C ARG A 750 -10.08 72.47 -61.60
N ASP A 751 -8.83 72.77 -61.30
CA ASP A 751 -7.70 72.36 -62.13
C ASP A 751 -7.53 70.84 -62.13
N TYR A 752 -7.70 70.20 -60.97
CA TYR A 752 -7.71 68.74 -60.82
C TYR A 752 -8.84 68.07 -61.63
N LEU A 753 -10.07 68.58 -61.54
CA LEU A 753 -11.22 68.01 -62.26
C LEU A 753 -11.10 68.19 -63.77
N VAL A 754 -10.64 69.36 -64.22
CA VAL A 754 -10.45 69.65 -65.65
C VAL A 754 -9.40 68.72 -66.26
N GLN A 755 -8.24 68.58 -65.61
CA GLN A 755 -7.17 67.70 -66.10
C GLN A 755 -7.62 66.24 -66.10
N LYS A 756 -8.37 65.81 -65.08
CA LYS A 756 -8.87 64.44 -65.00
C LYS A 756 -9.92 64.10 -66.06
N LEU A 757 -10.87 65.00 -66.29
CA LEU A 757 -11.90 64.84 -67.33
C LEU A 757 -11.26 64.80 -68.72
N GLN A 758 -10.24 65.62 -68.98
CA GLN A 758 -9.49 65.59 -70.24
C GLN A 758 -8.79 64.24 -70.44
N LYS A 759 -8.12 63.71 -69.39
CA LYS A 759 -7.45 62.40 -69.46
C LYS A 759 -8.45 61.25 -69.70
N GLN A 760 -9.60 61.26 -69.02
CA GLN A 760 -10.65 60.25 -69.23
C GLN A 760 -11.26 60.34 -70.63
N SER A 761 -11.53 61.55 -71.13
CA SER A 761 -12.02 61.76 -72.50
C SER A 761 -11.03 61.23 -73.55
N GLN A 762 -9.73 61.45 -73.33
CA GLN A 762 -8.68 60.96 -74.20
C GLN A 762 -8.56 59.42 -74.16
N GLN A 763 -8.73 58.80 -72.99
CA GLN A 763 -8.77 57.34 -72.84
C GLN A 763 -9.97 56.73 -73.58
N ILE A 764 -11.17 57.33 -73.41
CA ILE A 764 -12.40 56.91 -74.09
C ILE A 764 -12.21 56.98 -75.61
N ALA A 765 -11.61 58.06 -76.13
CA ALA A 765 -11.31 58.20 -77.55
C ALA A 765 -10.35 57.11 -78.07
N GLN A 766 -9.34 56.72 -77.28
CA GLN A 766 -8.44 55.61 -77.64
C GLN A 766 -9.14 54.26 -77.64
N ASP A 767 -10.02 54.00 -76.67
CA ASP A 767 -10.76 52.75 -76.59
C ASP A 767 -11.82 52.66 -77.69
N GLU A 768 -12.48 53.76 -78.07
CA GLU A 768 -13.35 53.83 -79.24
C GLU A 768 -12.60 53.50 -80.55
N LEU A 769 -11.37 54.00 -80.70
CA LEU A 769 -10.50 53.67 -81.83
C LEU A 769 -10.14 52.18 -81.88
N ARG A 770 -9.85 51.55 -80.73
CA ARG A 770 -9.59 50.10 -80.64
C ARG A 770 -10.83 49.29 -80.99
N VAL A 771 -12.00 49.68 -80.49
CA VAL A 771 -13.28 49.02 -80.81
C VAL A 771 -13.58 49.09 -82.31
N ARG A 772 -13.29 50.22 -82.97
CA ARG A 772 -13.44 50.35 -84.43
C ARG A 772 -12.53 49.39 -85.18
N ARG A 773 -11.24 49.30 -84.84
CA ARG A 773 -10.31 48.35 -85.48
C ARG A 773 -10.77 46.90 -85.32
N TYR A 774 -11.18 46.50 -84.12
CA TYR A 774 -11.66 45.13 -83.89
C TYR A 774 -12.94 44.83 -84.69
N ARG A 775 -13.85 45.81 -84.86
CA ARG A 775 -15.02 45.64 -85.72
C ARG A 775 -14.64 45.46 -87.19
N GLU A 776 -13.69 46.25 -87.69
CA GLU A 776 -13.17 46.14 -89.06
C GLU A 776 -12.52 44.77 -89.30
N GLU A 777 -11.67 44.29 -88.39
CA GLU A 777 -11.09 42.94 -88.47
C GLU A 777 -12.15 41.85 -88.44
N THR A 778 -13.17 41.99 -87.58
CA THR A 778 -14.28 41.04 -87.50
C THR A 778 -15.07 40.99 -88.81
N THR A 779 -15.27 42.13 -89.47
CA THR A 779 -15.91 42.18 -90.80
C THR A 779 -15.04 41.55 -91.88
N ARG A 780 -13.72 41.72 -91.81
CA ARG A 780 -12.75 41.12 -92.74
C ARG A 780 -12.74 39.59 -92.66
N ILE A 781 -12.69 39.06 -91.43
CA ILE A 781 -12.77 37.62 -91.16
C ILE A 781 -14.12 37.06 -91.65
N ARG A 782 -15.23 37.80 -91.48
CA ARG A 782 -16.54 37.40 -92.01
C ARG A 782 -16.57 37.35 -93.54
N GLN A 783 -15.88 38.28 -94.22
CA GLN A 783 -15.77 38.28 -95.67
C GLN A 783 -14.93 37.10 -96.17
N GLU A 784 -13.81 36.77 -95.52
CA GLU A 784 -13.02 35.56 -95.82
C GLU A 784 -13.85 34.28 -95.63
N ILE A 785 -14.68 34.21 -94.57
CA ILE A 785 -15.62 33.11 -94.36
C ILE A 785 -16.67 33.03 -95.50
N GLN A 786 -17.05 34.17 -96.08
CA GLN A 786 -18.04 34.25 -97.15
C GLN A 786 -17.46 33.86 -98.51
N GLU A 787 -16.20 34.18 -98.78
CA GLU A 787 -15.43 33.68 -99.92
C GLU A 787 -15.16 32.17 -99.83
N LEU A 788 -14.91 31.66 -98.63
CA LEU A 788 -14.80 30.21 -98.39
C LEU A 788 -16.14 29.48 -98.61
N LYS A 789 -17.27 30.15 -98.35
CA LYS A 789 -18.62 29.62 -98.61
C LYS A 789 -19.05 29.62 -100.08
N SER A 790 -18.43 30.42 -100.97
CA SER A 790 -18.82 30.49 -102.39
C SER A 790 -18.17 29.40 -103.26
N ARG A 791 -17.21 28.62 -102.73
CA ARG A 791 -16.48 27.56 -103.44
C ARG A 791 -17.15 26.16 -103.44
N SER A 792 -18.39 26.02 -103.00
CA SER A 792 -19.11 24.74 -103.03
C SER A 792 -20.56 24.91 -103.55
N PRO A 793 -20.94 24.34 -104.72
CA PRO A 793 -22.32 24.41 -105.20
C PRO A 793 -23.11 23.14 -104.86
N ALA A 794 -24.28 23.34 -104.26
CA ALA A 794 -25.57 22.67 -104.48
C ALA A 794 -26.40 22.57 -103.18
N SER A 795 -27.17 23.65 -102.96
CA SER A 795 -28.53 23.75 -102.39
C SER A 795 -29.07 22.52 -101.63
N ALA A 796 -29.24 22.63 -100.32
CA ALA A 796 -30.39 23.23 -99.64
C ALA A 796 -31.52 22.22 -99.39
N ASP A 797 -31.57 21.68 -98.17
CA ASP A 797 -32.78 21.80 -97.38
C ASP A 797 -32.45 21.87 -95.88
N PHE A 798 -33.11 22.82 -95.23
CA PHE A 798 -32.85 23.32 -93.90
C PHE A 798 -33.65 22.47 -92.88
N ARG A 799 -33.00 21.90 -91.87
CA ARG A 799 -33.23 22.23 -90.44
C ARG A 799 -32.79 21.15 -89.46
N ALA A 800 -32.31 21.69 -88.35
CA ALA A 800 -32.51 21.26 -86.97
C ALA A 800 -31.50 20.29 -86.36
N GLN A 801 -30.75 20.92 -85.45
CA GLN A 801 -30.56 20.48 -84.06
C GLN A 801 -29.57 19.36 -83.77
N GLN A 802 -28.57 19.83 -83.02
CA GLN A 802 -28.10 19.24 -81.78
C GLN A 802 -27.19 18.02 -81.87
N ARG A 803 -26.00 18.30 -81.32
CA ARG A 803 -25.29 17.54 -80.28
C ARG A 803 -24.30 16.49 -80.78
N GLN A 804 -23.19 16.52 -80.07
CA GLN A 804 -22.17 15.49 -79.84
C GLN A 804 -20.95 15.42 -80.77
N GLY A 805 -19.82 15.13 -80.12
CA GLY A 805 -18.49 14.92 -80.68
C GLY A 805 -17.56 16.08 -80.31
N ARG A 806 -16.80 16.08 -79.19
CA ARG A 806 -15.57 15.27 -78.95
C ARG A 806 -14.74 15.14 -80.23
N ALA A 807 -13.43 15.36 -80.28
CA ALA A 807 -12.38 15.71 -79.34
C ALA A 807 -11.09 15.83 -80.18
N CYS A 808 -9.99 16.28 -79.56
CA CYS A 808 -8.60 16.01 -79.96
C CYS A 808 -8.09 16.71 -81.24
N ALA A 809 -6.85 17.18 -81.33
CA ALA A 809 -5.74 17.22 -80.38
C ALA A 809 -4.59 18.09 -80.96
N LEU A 810 -3.73 18.53 -80.03
CA LEU A 810 -2.27 18.48 -80.07
C LEU A 810 -1.41 19.54 -80.83
N SER A 811 -0.34 19.88 -80.09
CA SER A 811 0.95 20.48 -80.44
C SER A 811 0.92 21.97 -80.80
N GLY A 812 1.60 22.88 -80.08
CA GLY A 812 3.01 22.93 -79.65
C GLY A 812 3.60 24.20 -80.32
N VAL A 813 4.46 25.08 -79.81
CA VAL A 813 5.60 25.02 -78.89
C VAL A 813 6.06 26.48 -78.62
N MET A 814 6.34 26.79 -77.34
CA MET A 814 7.38 27.67 -76.74
C MET A 814 7.54 29.19 -77.00
N SER A 815 8.05 29.81 -75.90
CA SER A 815 8.78 31.09 -75.73
C SER A 815 7.92 32.35 -75.59
N GLY A 816 8.05 33.22 -74.58
CA GLY A 816 8.96 33.36 -73.45
C GLY A 816 8.65 34.67 -72.70
N ASN A 817 9.30 34.87 -71.56
CA ASN A 817 9.38 36.06 -70.69
C ASN A 817 8.21 36.38 -69.74
N GLY A 818 8.57 36.43 -68.46
CA GLY A 818 7.79 37.06 -67.41
C GLY A 818 8.14 38.53 -67.21
N SER A 819 7.19 39.30 -66.70
CA SER A 819 7.37 40.26 -65.61
C SER A 819 6.00 40.61 -65.04
N ALA A 820 5.96 40.77 -63.73
CA ALA A 820 4.77 40.90 -62.92
C ALA A 820 4.01 42.24 -63.04
N ALA A 821 2.80 42.20 -62.45
CA ALA A 821 2.00 43.26 -61.86
C ALA A 821 1.02 44.04 -62.76
N ALA A 822 -0.29 43.86 -62.49
CA ALA A 822 -1.14 44.91 -61.92
C ALA A 822 -2.55 44.39 -61.53
N THR A 823 -2.85 44.52 -60.23
CA THR A 823 -4.12 44.99 -59.60
C THR A 823 -5.47 44.28 -59.80
N ALA A 824 -5.82 43.50 -58.79
CA ALA A 824 -6.97 43.58 -57.85
C ALA A 824 -8.26 44.38 -58.16
N SER A 825 -9.42 43.72 -57.91
CA SER A 825 -10.65 44.16 -57.18
C SER A 825 -11.82 43.23 -57.58
N PHE A 826 -12.77 42.75 -56.77
CA PHE A 826 -13.12 42.89 -55.36
C PHE A 826 -14.14 41.76 -55.01
N VAL A 827 -13.86 40.99 -53.94
CA VAL A 827 -14.77 40.40 -52.92
C VAL A 827 -15.65 39.15 -53.19
N LEU A 828 -15.63 38.28 -52.15
CA LEU A 828 -16.58 37.23 -51.69
C LEU A 828 -16.26 35.76 -52.02
N SER A 829 -15.55 35.16 -51.06
CA SER A 829 -15.92 33.93 -50.32
C SER A 829 -15.87 32.55 -50.98
N ALA A 830 -15.26 31.63 -50.20
CA ALA A 830 -15.32 30.17 -50.26
C ALA A 830 -14.44 29.46 -51.33
N SER A 831 -13.27 28.99 -50.89
CA SER A 831 -12.56 27.88 -51.55
C SER A 831 -12.65 26.62 -50.68
N LEU A 832 -13.66 25.80 -50.95
CA LEU A 832 -13.52 24.34 -50.89
C LEU A 832 -12.95 23.88 -52.24
N LEU A 833 -12.03 22.91 -52.16
CA LEU A 833 -11.75 21.87 -53.17
C LEU A 833 -11.00 22.24 -54.45
N LEU A 834 -9.78 21.70 -54.58
CA LEU A 834 -9.48 20.69 -55.60
C LEU A 834 -8.54 19.65 -54.98
N ARG A 835 -9.02 18.41 -54.77
CA ARG A 835 -8.80 17.23 -55.63
C ARG A 835 -7.37 16.69 -55.55
N HIS A 836 -7.20 15.56 -54.86
CA HIS A 836 -7.12 14.22 -55.48
C HIS A 836 -5.82 14.00 -56.25
N LEU A 837 -4.88 13.33 -55.60
CA LEU A 837 -3.95 12.41 -56.24
C LEU A 837 -3.88 11.13 -55.40
N VAL A 838 -4.29 10.05 -56.05
CA VAL A 838 -4.04 8.66 -55.72
C VAL A 838 -2.59 8.35 -56.10
N GLU A 839 -1.92 7.53 -55.27
CA GLU A 839 -0.88 6.52 -55.54
C GLU A 839 0.33 6.53 -54.59
N VAL A 840 0.22 5.63 -53.61
CA VAL A 840 1.20 4.65 -53.10
C VAL A 840 2.62 4.71 -53.70
N PRO A 841 3.64 4.57 -52.83
CA PRO A 841 4.61 3.51 -53.00
C PRO A 841 4.68 2.61 -51.77
N ALA A 842 4.67 1.32 -52.05
CA ALA A 842 4.79 0.23 -51.11
C ALA A 842 6.26 0.03 -50.68
N LEU A 843 6.40 -0.43 -49.43
CA LEU A 843 7.38 -1.41 -48.94
C LEU A 843 8.87 -1.06 -49.00
N SER A 844 9.43 -0.78 -47.82
CA SER A 844 10.62 -1.50 -47.34
C SER A 844 10.78 -1.28 -45.84
N ASN A 845 10.44 -2.30 -45.04
CA ASN A 845 11.23 -2.81 -43.93
C ASN A 845 10.40 -3.91 -43.25
N LEU A 846 10.47 -5.11 -43.83
CA LEU A 846 10.26 -6.34 -43.09
C LEU A 846 11.49 -6.52 -42.20
N GLU A 847 11.46 -5.92 -41.02
CA GLU A 847 12.27 -6.40 -39.91
C GLU A 847 11.38 -7.22 -39.00
N GLU A 848 11.84 -8.44 -38.78
CA GLU A 848 11.32 -9.39 -37.82
C GLU A 848 11.17 -8.73 -36.44
N ASN A 849 9.94 -8.65 -35.95
CA ASN A 849 9.71 -8.65 -34.51
C ASN A 849 8.57 -9.62 -34.22
N GLY A 850 8.95 -10.77 -33.67
CA GLY A 850 8.00 -11.74 -33.15
C GLY A 850 7.01 -11.04 -32.23
N SER A 851 5.72 -11.30 -32.45
CA SER A 851 4.62 -10.78 -31.66
C SER A 851 4.76 -11.21 -30.19
N LYS A 852 5.50 -10.45 -29.39
CA LYS A 852 5.29 -10.43 -27.94
C LYS A 852 3.88 -9.87 -27.75
N MET A 853 2.93 -10.71 -27.35
CA MET A 853 1.59 -10.25 -26.97
C MET A 853 1.73 -9.19 -25.89
N ARG A 854 1.27 -7.96 -26.16
CA ARG A 854 1.30 -6.85 -25.20
C ARG A 854 0.29 -7.16 -24.09
N VAL A 855 0.77 -7.25 -22.85
CA VAL A 855 -0.07 -7.45 -21.65
C VAL A 855 -0.60 -6.09 -21.22
N ILE A 856 -1.92 -5.98 -21.05
CA ILE A 856 -2.59 -4.77 -20.55
C ILE A 856 -2.63 -4.81 -19.02
N ARG A 857 -2.03 -3.81 -18.38
CA ARG A 857 -1.90 -3.77 -16.92
C ARG A 857 -3.01 -2.92 -16.31
N VAL A 858 -3.73 -3.49 -15.36
CA VAL A 858 -4.90 -2.89 -14.74
C VAL A 858 -4.63 -2.60 -13.28
N GLY A 859 -4.58 -1.32 -12.92
CA GLY A 859 -4.40 -0.88 -11.54
C GLY A 859 -5.69 -1.01 -10.73
N THR A 860 -5.57 -1.49 -9.50
CA THR A 860 -6.68 -1.56 -8.53
C THR A 860 -6.21 -1.31 -7.10
N ARG A 861 -7.12 -0.90 -6.23
CA ARG A 861 -6.88 -0.89 -4.79
C ARG A 861 -6.92 -2.31 -4.21
N LYS A 862 -6.29 -2.50 -3.05
CA LYS A 862 -6.36 -3.75 -2.26
C LYS A 862 -7.75 -4.00 -1.62
N SER A 863 -8.63 -3.00 -1.61
CA SER A 863 -10.00 -3.14 -1.10
C SER A 863 -10.79 -4.21 -1.88
N GLN A 864 -11.54 -5.05 -1.15
CA GLN A 864 -12.32 -6.14 -1.74
C GLN A 864 -13.32 -5.64 -2.79
N LEU A 865 -14.03 -4.53 -2.51
CA LEU A 865 -14.98 -3.95 -3.46
C LEU A 865 -14.27 -3.43 -4.72
N ALA A 866 -13.11 -2.79 -4.57
CA ALA A 866 -12.33 -2.28 -5.71
C ALA A 866 -11.81 -3.43 -6.59
N ARG A 867 -11.37 -4.53 -5.99
CA ARG A 867 -11.01 -5.76 -6.70
C ARG A 867 -12.19 -6.31 -7.51
N ILE A 868 -13.35 -6.48 -6.91
CA ILE A 868 -14.55 -6.98 -7.61
C ILE A 868 -14.93 -6.07 -8.78
N GLN A 869 -14.86 -4.75 -8.60
CA GLN A 869 -15.12 -3.78 -9.66
C GLN A 869 -14.13 -3.94 -10.82
N THR A 870 -12.84 -4.08 -10.50
CA THR A 870 -11.78 -4.30 -11.48
C THR A 870 -11.98 -5.62 -12.21
N ASP A 871 -12.23 -6.72 -11.49
CA ASP A 871 -12.48 -8.03 -12.05
C ASP A 871 -13.67 -8.03 -13.01
N THR A 872 -14.73 -7.27 -12.68
CA THR A 872 -15.91 -7.10 -13.54
C THR A 872 -15.55 -6.40 -14.85
N VAL A 873 -14.78 -5.31 -14.79
CA VAL A 873 -14.32 -4.58 -15.99
C VAL A 873 -13.39 -5.43 -16.83
N VAL A 874 -12.43 -6.12 -16.21
CA VAL A 874 -11.51 -7.03 -16.89
C VAL A 874 -12.26 -8.19 -17.54
N ALA A 875 -13.29 -8.73 -16.91
CA ALA A 875 -14.14 -9.77 -17.50
C ALA A 875 -14.89 -9.26 -18.74
N MET A 876 -15.41 -8.02 -18.72
CA MET A 876 -16.04 -7.40 -19.88
C MET A 876 -15.02 -7.22 -21.02
N LEU A 877 -13.82 -6.70 -20.73
CA LEU A 877 -12.76 -6.53 -21.71
C LEU A 877 -12.27 -7.85 -22.30
N LYS A 878 -12.10 -8.90 -21.48
CA LYS A 878 -11.74 -10.25 -21.95
C LYS A 878 -12.79 -10.86 -22.87
N THR A 879 -14.07 -10.59 -22.60
CA THR A 879 -15.17 -11.07 -23.44
C THR A 879 -15.16 -10.39 -24.81
N LEU A 880 -14.87 -9.09 -24.85
CA LEU A 880 -14.80 -8.29 -26.07
C LEU A 880 -13.49 -8.50 -26.85
N HIS A 881 -12.39 -8.78 -26.16
CA HIS A 881 -11.04 -8.97 -26.73
C HIS A 881 -10.39 -10.26 -26.22
N PRO A 882 -10.78 -11.45 -26.72
CA PRO A 882 -10.31 -12.75 -26.22
C PRO A 882 -8.81 -13.01 -26.41
N GLY A 883 -8.18 -12.34 -27.37
CA GLY A 883 -6.76 -12.49 -27.69
C GLY A 883 -5.80 -11.65 -26.81
N MET A 884 -6.33 -10.75 -25.98
CA MET A 884 -5.50 -9.88 -25.14
C MET A 884 -5.32 -10.43 -23.72
N GLN A 885 -4.13 -10.26 -23.16
CA GLN A 885 -3.83 -10.63 -21.78
C GLN A 885 -3.97 -9.41 -20.87
N PHE A 886 -4.63 -9.61 -19.72
CA PHE A 886 -4.83 -8.57 -18.72
C PHE A 886 -4.18 -9.00 -17.39
N GLU A 887 -3.32 -8.14 -16.85
CA GLU A 887 -2.63 -8.31 -15.58
C GLU A 887 -3.20 -7.32 -14.55
N ILE A 888 -3.54 -7.78 -13.34
CA ILE A 888 -4.12 -6.92 -12.30
C ILE A 888 -3.05 -6.58 -11.26
N ILE A 889 -2.74 -5.30 -11.13
CA ILE A 889 -1.72 -4.77 -10.21
C ILE A 889 -2.45 -4.09 -9.04
N ALA A 890 -2.36 -4.70 -7.86
CA ALA A 890 -3.06 -4.25 -6.66
C ALA A 890 -2.18 -3.38 -5.75
N MET A 891 -2.57 -2.12 -5.54
CA MET A 891 -1.83 -1.11 -4.78
C MET A 891 -2.62 -0.66 -3.53
N SER A 892 -1.93 -0.12 -2.53
CA SER A 892 -2.55 0.41 -1.31
C SER A 892 -2.55 1.94 -1.33
N THR A 893 -3.74 2.54 -1.31
CA THR A 893 -3.90 4.02 -1.25
C THR A 893 -3.90 4.54 0.18
N THR A 894 -3.66 5.83 0.36
CA THR A 894 -3.66 6.51 1.67
C THR A 894 -5.00 6.34 2.39
N GLY A 895 -6.12 6.41 1.67
CA GLY A 895 -7.44 6.18 2.25
C GLY A 895 -7.75 4.74 2.68
N ASP A 896 -6.97 3.74 2.25
CA ASP A 896 -7.05 2.37 2.77
C ASP A 896 -6.26 2.21 4.09
N LYS A 897 -5.26 3.07 4.33
CA LYS A 897 -4.41 3.05 5.53
C LYS A 897 -5.04 3.82 6.70
N ILE A 898 -5.82 4.87 6.40
CA ILE A 898 -6.45 5.74 7.41
C ILE A 898 -7.93 5.35 7.61
N LEU A 899 -8.20 4.44 8.55
CA LEU A 899 -9.56 3.98 8.88
C LEU A 899 -10.21 4.75 10.05
N ASP A 900 -9.41 5.43 10.87
CA ASP A 900 -9.81 5.95 12.19
C ASP A 900 -10.06 7.47 12.25
N THR A 901 -9.69 8.22 11.20
CA THR A 901 -9.90 9.69 11.13
C THR A 901 -11.07 10.03 10.19
N ALA A 902 -11.82 11.09 10.52
CA ALA A 902 -12.92 11.52 9.68
C ALA A 902 -12.43 12.07 8.33
N LEU A 903 -12.89 11.49 7.20
CA LEU A 903 -12.50 11.92 5.84
C LEU A 903 -12.65 13.42 5.59
N SER A 904 -13.64 14.08 6.21
CA SER A 904 -13.83 15.53 6.13
C SER A 904 -12.67 16.33 6.74
N LYS A 905 -11.97 15.77 7.73
CA LYS A 905 -10.86 16.42 8.45
C LYS A 905 -9.50 16.29 7.77
N ILE A 906 -9.38 15.42 6.77
CA ILE A 906 -8.08 15.09 6.15
C ILE A 906 -7.76 16.06 5.00
N GLY A 907 -8.72 16.89 4.55
CA GLY A 907 -8.47 18.04 3.65
C GLY A 907 -8.04 17.69 2.21
N GLU A 908 -7.67 16.44 1.92
CA GLU A 908 -7.17 16.04 0.60
C GLU A 908 -8.30 15.62 -0.35
N LYS A 909 -8.44 16.38 -1.45
CA LYS A 909 -9.47 16.18 -2.49
C LYS A 909 -9.31 14.89 -3.31
N SER A 910 -8.17 14.17 -3.20
CA SER A 910 -7.81 13.01 -4.04
C SER A 910 -7.25 11.82 -3.24
N LEU A 911 -7.82 11.52 -2.06
CA LEU A 911 -7.32 10.52 -1.10
C LEU A 911 -7.24 9.07 -1.62
N PHE A 912 -7.94 8.75 -2.73
CA PHE A 912 -8.08 7.38 -3.25
C PHE A 912 -7.61 7.21 -4.70
N THR A 913 -7.28 8.30 -5.42
CA THR A 913 -6.90 8.27 -6.83
C THR A 913 -5.42 8.57 -7.04
N LYS A 914 -4.82 9.40 -6.18
CA LYS A 914 -3.44 9.92 -6.35
C LYS A 914 -2.38 8.85 -6.59
N GLU A 915 -2.35 7.76 -5.82
CA GLU A 915 -1.34 6.71 -6.00
C GLU A 915 -1.56 5.89 -7.28
N LEU A 916 -2.80 5.79 -7.74
CA LEU A 916 -3.15 5.09 -8.98
C LEU A 916 -2.87 5.96 -10.21
N GLU A 917 -3.15 7.26 -10.12
CA GLU A 917 -2.78 8.28 -11.11
C GLU A 917 -1.25 8.32 -11.28
N TYR A 918 -0.48 8.26 -10.20
CA TYR A 918 0.98 8.16 -10.27
C TYR A 918 1.48 6.90 -10.97
N ALA A 919 0.82 5.75 -10.73
CA ALA A 919 1.12 4.51 -11.44
C ALA A 919 0.78 4.59 -12.94
N LEU A 920 -0.30 5.29 -13.30
CA LEU A 920 -0.65 5.59 -14.70
C LEU A 920 0.41 6.50 -15.35
N GLU A 921 0.86 7.53 -14.66
CA GLU A 921 1.88 8.49 -15.14
C GLU A 921 3.22 7.78 -15.41
N LYS A 922 3.64 6.89 -14.51
CA LYS A 922 4.87 6.11 -14.65
C LYS A 922 4.80 4.98 -15.67
N ASN A 923 3.67 4.78 -16.32
CA ASN A 923 3.41 3.59 -17.14
C ASN A 923 3.64 2.29 -16.35
N GLU A 924 3.35 2.25 -15.04
CA GLU A 924 3.34 1.01 -14.25
C GLU A 924 2.05 0.22 -14.49
N VAL A 925 0.94 0.93 -14.67
CA VAL A 925 -0.36 0.41 -15.10
C VAL A 925 -0.84 1.16 -16.34
N ASP A 926 -1.74 0.57 -17.12
CA ASP A 926 -2.27 1.14 -18.36
C ASP A 926 -3.67 1.73 -18.19
N LEU A 927 -4.49 1.12 -17.32
CA LEU A 927 -5.81 1.62 -16.97
C LEU A 927 -6.14 1.33 -15.49
N VAL A 928 -7.02 2.13 -14.90
CA VAL A 928 -7.45 1.97 -13.50
C VAL A 928 -8.98 2.00 -13.41
N VAL A 929 -9.56 1.17 -12.56
CA VAL A 929 -11.02 1.08 -12.39
C VAL A 929 -11.45 1.76 -11.08
N HIS A 930 -12.41 2.68 -11.19
CA HIS A 930 -12.96 3.45 -10.09
C HIS A 930 -14.49 3.35 -10.02
N SER A 931 -15.05 3.60 -8.84
CA SER A 931 -16.43 4.04 -8.75
C SER A 931 -16.48 5.51 -9.20
N LEU A 932 -17.33 5.85 -10.17
CA LEU A 932 -17.30 7.18 -10.79
C LEU A 932 -17.53 8.33 -9.79
N LYS A 933 -18.33 8.08 -8.74
CA LYS A 933 -18.57 9.04 -7.67
C LYS A 933 -17.34 9.40 -6.82
N ASP A 934 -16.31 8.55 -6.85
CA ASP A 934 -15.06 8.75 -6.09
C ASP A 934 -14.00 9.48 -6.97
N VAL A 935 -14.29 9.70 -8.26
CA VAL A 935 -13.44 10.44 -9.19
C VAL A 935 -13.87 11.91 -9.23
N PRO A 936 -12.96 12.86 -8.96
CA PRO A 936 -13.30 14.28 -8.98
C PRO A 936 -13.82 14.74 -10.36
N THR A 937 -14.57 15.85 -10.39
CA THR A 937 -15.11 16.41 -11.65
C THR A 937 -14.04 17.01 -12.55
N ILE A 938 -12.91 17.42 -11.97
CA ILE A 938 -11.71 17.91 -12.65
C ILE A 938 -10.59 16.91 -12.35
N LEU A 939 -10.11 16.22 -13.38
CA LEU A 939 -8.97 15.31 -13.28
C LEU A 939 -7.66 16.09 -13.43
N PRO A 940 -6.53 15.60 -12.88
CA PRO A 940 -5.22 16.19 -13.13
C PRO A 940 -4.87 16.15 -14.63
N PRO A 941 -4.03 17.09 -15.12
CA PRO A 941 -3.62 17.11 -16.51
C PRO A 941 -2.89 15.82 -16.90
N GLY A 942 -3.22 15.26 -18.05
CA GLY A 942 -2.64 14.01 -18.54
C GLY A 942 -3.51 12.76 -18.29
N PHE A 943 -4.58 12.85 -17.51
CA PHE A 943 -5.54 11.76 -17.29
C PHE A 943 -6.92 12.07 -17.85
N THR A 944 -7.66 11.01 -18.17
CA THR A 944 -9.05 11.10 -18.61
C THR A 944 -9.82 9.83 -18.26
N ILE A 945 -11.14 9.94 -18.12
CA ILE A 945 -12.04 8.79 -18.01
C ILE A 945 -12.28 8.28 -19.43
N GLY A 946 -11.59 7.21 -19.80
CA GLY A 946 -11.67 6.57 -21.11
C GLY A 946 -12.93 5.73 -21.29
N ALA A 947 -13.56 5.25 -20.21
CA ALA A 947 -14.82 4.51 -20.28
C ALA A 947 -15.75 4.74 -19.09
N ILE A 948 -17.06 4.79 -19.35
CA ILE A 948 -18.10 4.71 -18.32
C ILE A 948 -18.97 3.48 -18.59
N CYS A 949 -18.85 2.50 -17.70
CA CYS A 949 -19.60 1.25 -17.81
C CYS A 949 -21.09 1.47 -17.50
N LYS A 950 -21.92 0.53 -17.97
CA LYS A 950 -23.36 0.48 -17.67
C LYS A 950 -23.63 0.67 -16.17
N ARG A 951 -24.53 1.59 -15.84
CA ARG A 951 -24.88 1.93 -14.45
C ARG A 951 -25.63 0.79 -13.76
N GLU A 952 -25.16 0.41 -12.59
CA GLU A 952 -25.96 -0.36 -11.64
C GLU A 952 -26.97 0.53 -10.90
N ASN A 953 -27.77 -0.04 -10.00
CA ASN A 953 -28.78 0.72 -9.27
C ASN A 953 -28.12 1.89 -8.49
N PRO A 954 -28.46 3.15 -8.82
CA PRO A 954 -27.81 4.33 -8.26
C PRO A 954 -28.34 4.70 -6.87
N CYS A 955 -29.46 4.12 -6.41
CA CYS A 955 -30.10 4.46 -5.16
C CYS A 955 -29.23 4.13 -3.93
N ASP A 956 -29.56 4.81 -2.82
CA ASP A 956 -29.09 4.44 -1.50
C ASP A 956 -29.99 3.33 -0.92
N ALA A 957 -29.44 2.54 0.00
CA ALA A 957 -30.14 1.44 0.65
C ALA A 957 -29.93 1.48 2.16
N VAL A 958 -30.93 0.97 2.88
CA VAL A 958 -30.93 0.78 4.31
C VAL A 958 -30.68 -0.69 4.60
N VAL A 959 -29.72 -0.95 5.47
CA VAL A 959 -29.54 -2.26 6.09
C VAL A 959 -29.92 -2.14 7.55
N PHE A 960 -30.92 -2.91 7.97
CA PHE A 960 -31.41 -2.90 9.35
C PHE A 960 -30.63 -3.87 10.22
N HIS A 961 -30.51 -3.54 11.50
CA HIS A 961 -30.06 -4.50 12.51
C HIS A 961 -31.01 -5.71 12.47
N PRO A 962 -30.53 -6.94 12.72
CA PRO A 962 -31.36 -8.15 12.74
C PRO A 962 -32.65 -8.10 13.59
N LYS A 963 -32.77 -7.12 14.51
CA LYS A 963 -33.97 -6.90 15.35
C LYS A 963 -35.10 -6.19 14.60
N PHE A 964 -34.79 -5.45 13.54
CA PHE A 964 -35.72 -4.61 12.79
C PHE A 964 -35.93 -5.11 11.36
N ILE A 965 -35.79 -6.42 11.14
CA ILE A 965 -36.08 -7.05 9.83
C ILE A 965 -37.55 -6.79 9.47
N GLY A 966 -37.80 -6.33 8.24
CA GLY A 966 -39.15 -6.00 7.75
C GLY A 966 -39.66 -4.60 8.15
N LYS A 967 -38.84 -3.80 8.85
CA LYS A 967 -39.14 -2.38 9.11
C LYS A 967 -38.61 -1.50 7.98
N THR A 968 -39.09 -0.26 7.97
CA THR A 968 -38.65 0.86 7.12
C THR A 968 -38.12 1.98 8.01
N LEU A 969 -37.44 2.98 7.44
CA LEU A 969 -37.01 4.15 8.22
C LEU A 969 -38.19 4.86 8.90
N GLU A 970 -39.35 4.91 8.24
CA GLU A 970 -40.58 5.51 8.77
C GLU A 970 -41.15 4.76 9.99
N THR A 971 -40.90 3.45 10.08
CA THR A 971 -41.48 2.58 11.11
C THR A 971 -40.48 2.18 12.20
N LEU A 972 -39.27 2.74 12.15
CA LEU A 972 -38.28 2.62 13.20
C LEU A 972 -38.76 3.35 14.47
N PRO A 973 -38.40 2.86 15.67
CA PRO A 973 -38.68 3.58 16.90
C PRO A 973 -38.06 4.99 16.90
N GLU A 974 -38.73 5.94 17.56
CA GLU A 974 -38.18 7.28 17.74
C GLU A 974 -36.79 7.22 18.43
N LYS A 975 -35.90 8.13 18.05
CA LYS A 975 -34.50 8.21 18.48
C LYS A 975 -33.66 6.98 18.15
N SER A 976 -34.10 6.14 17.21
CA SER A 976 -33.26 5.06 16.68
C SER A 976 -32.03 5.63 15.99
N ALA A 977 -30.86 5.08 16.30
CA ALA A 977 -29.59 5.50 15.74
C ALA A 977 -29.35 4.89 14.34
N VAL A 978 -29.17 5.73 13.33
CA VAL A 978 -28.91 5.37 11.94
C VAL A 978 -27.48 5.74 11.56
N GLY A 979 -26.68 4.76 11.14
CA GLY A 979 -25.26 4.92 10.83
C GLY A 979 -25.00 5.40 9.40
N THR A 980 -24.43 6.59 9.23
CA THR A 980 -23.89 7.09 7.95
C THR A 980 -22.85 8.19 8.17
N SER A 981 -21.76 8.17 7.40
CA SER A 981 -20.73 9.23 7.40
C SER A 981 -20.81 10.16 6.19
N SER A 982 -21.86 10.06 5.37
CA SER A 982 -22.05 10.93 4.19
C SER A 982 -22.92 12.12 4.57
N LEU A 983 -22.39 13.34 4.46
CA LEU A 983 -23.12 14.58 4.75
C LEU A 983 -24.37 14.71 3.88
N ARG A 984 -24.28 14.35 2.59
CA ARG A 984 -25.42 14.28 1.66
C ARG A 984 -26.57 13.42 2.20
N ARG A 985 -26.27 12.25 2.76
CA ARG A 985 -27.28 11.33 3.30
C ARG A 985 -27.84 11.86 4.61
N VAL A 986 -26.96 12.36 5.49
CA VAL A 986 -27.35 12.92 6.79
C VAL A 986 -28.34 14.06 6.60
N ALA A 987 -28.00 15.07 5.79
CA ALA A 987 -28.85 16.23 5.56
C ALA A 987 -30.25 15.86 5.01
N GLN A 988 -30.31 15.00 3.99
CA GLN A 988 -31.58 14.59 3.39
C GLN A 988 -32.44 13.76 4.34
N LEU A 989 -31.82 12.79 5.03
CA LEU A 989 -32.55 11.87 5.91
C LEU A 989 -32.93 12.53 7.24
N GLN A 990 -32.15 13.47 7.77
CA GLN A 990 -32.55 14.27 8.94
C GLN A 990 -33.77 15.13 8.63
N ARG A 991 -33.81 15.74 7.43
CA ARG A 991 -34.97 16.50 6.97
C ARG A 991 -36.22 15.63 6.83
N LYS A 992 -36.08 14.44 6.22
CA LYS A 992 -37.21 13.54 5.96
C LYS A 992 -37.67 12.79 7.22
N PHE A 993 -36.75 12.42 8.10
CA PHE A 993 -36.99 11.61 9.29
C PHE A 993 -36.44 12.30 10.55
N PRO A 994 -37.05 13.40 10.99
CA PRO A 994 -36.55 14.20 12.13
C PRO A 994 -36.65 13.46 13.48
N HIS A 995 -37.41 12.37 13.55
CA HIS A 995 -37.56 11.52 14.73
C HIS A 995 -36.39 10.52 14.90
N LEU A 996 -35.49 10.39 13.93
CA LEU A 996 -34.34 9.47 13.97
C LEU A 996 -33.04 10.20 14.30
N GLU A 997 -32.09 9.49 14.90
CA GLU A 997 -30.77 10.05 15.24
C GLU A 997 -29.71 9.56 14.25
N PHE A 998 -29.00 10.45 13.57
CA PHE A 998 -27.99 10.07 12.56
C PHE A 998 -26.59 10.17 13.16
N LYS A 999 -25.87 9.05 13.20
CA LYS A 999 -24.51 8.92 13.75
C LYS A 999 -23.52 8.49 12.69
N SER A 1000 -22.28 8.95 12.82
CA SER A 1000 -21.21 8.58 11.89
C SER A 1000 -20.77 7.13 12.12
N ILE A 1001 -20.63 6.35 11.04
CA ILE A 1001 -20.14 4.97 11.09
C ILE A 1001 -18.92 4.78 10.16
N ARG A 1002 -17.77 4.44 10.75
CA ARG A 1002 -16.50 4.24 10.05
C ARG A 1002 -16.17 2.77 9.77
N GLY A 1003 -15.38 2.56 8.73
CA GLY A 1003 -14.95 1.25 8.23
C GLY A 1003 -15.38 0.99 6.79
N ASN A 1004 -14.81 -0.05 6.18
CA ASN A 1004 -15.27 -0.59 4.89
C ASN A 1004 -16.63 -1.29 5.06
N LEU A 1005 -17.21 -1.79 3.96
CA LEU A 1005 -18.56 -2.34 3.95
C LEU A 1005 -18.70 -3.54 4.92
N ASN A 1006 -17.70 -4.45 4.95
CA ASN A 1006 -17.65 -5.59 5.87
C ASN A 1006 -17.66 -5.14 7.34
N THR A 1007 -16.80 -4.18 7.68
CA THR A 1007 -16.69 -3.66 9.06
C THR A 1007 -17.97 -2.97 9.49
N ARG A 1008 -18.65 -2.24 8.59
CA ARG A 1008 -19.91 -1.56 8.91
C ARG A 1008 -21.05 -2.53 9.16
N LEU A 1009 -21.18 -3.58 8.32
CA LEU A 1009 -22.19 -4.62 8.55
C LEU A 1009 -21.91 -5.40 9.83
N ARG A 1010 -20.65 -5.74 10.10
CA ARG A 1010 -20.28 -6.38 11.36
C ARG A 1010 -20.64 -5.52 12.57
N LYS A 1011 -20.35 -4.20 12.53
CA LYS A 1011 -20.75 -3.27 13.60
C LYS A 1011 -22.27 -3.21 13.78
N LEU A 1012 -23.04 -3.23 12.69
CA LEU A 1012 -24.50 -3.28 12.75
C LEU A 1012 -25.02 -4.58 13.37
N ASP A 1013 -24.39 -5.71 13.06
CA ASP A 1013 -24.84 -7.04 13.50
C ASP A 1013 -24.40 -7.35 14.94
N GLU A 1014 -23.20 -6.93 15.34
CA GLU A 1014 -22.60 -7.23 16.65
C GLU A 1014 -22.87 -6.16 17.71
N LEU A 1015 -22.86 -4.87 17.34
CA LEU A 1015 -23.05 -3.77 18.28
C LEU A 1015 -24.51 -3.32 18.27
N GLN A 1016 -25.10 -3.15 19.45
CA GLN A 1016 -26.46 -2.59 19.59
C GLN A 1016 -26.51 -1.07 19.43
N GLU A 1017 -25.44 -0.45 18.93
CA GLU A 1017 -25.32 1.00 18.77
C GLU A 1017 -26.15 1.54 17.59
N PHE A 1018 -26.28 0.76 16.51
CA PHE A 1018 -26.98 1.18 15.30
C PHE A 1018 -28.23 0.32 15.07
N SER A 1019 -29.37 0.97 14.83
CA SER A 1019 -30.62 0.30 14.43
C SER A 1019 -30.66 0.03 12.93
N ALA A 1020 -30.00 0.88 12.14
CA ALA A 1020 -29.82 0.71 10.71
C ALA A 1020 -28.55 1.44 10.24
N ILE A 1021 -28.05 1.11 9.04
CA ILE A 1021 -27.00 1.86 8.36
C ILE A 1021 -27.39 2.16 6.92
N ILE A 1022 -26.88 3.25 6.37
CA ILE A 1022 -27.15 3.66 4.99
C ILE A 1022 -25.94 3.37 4.10
N LEU A 1023 -26.15 2.58 3.04
CA LEU A 1023 -25.15 2.15 2.08
C LEU A 1023 -25.63 2.42 0.63
N ALA A 1024 -24.78 2.19 -0.36
CA ALA A 1024 -25.20 2.27 -1.77
C ALA A 1024 -25.68 0.89 -2.23
N VAL A 1025 -26.78 0.82 -3.00
CA VAL A 1025 -27.32 -0.45 -3.53
C VAL A 1025 -26.26 -1.18 -4.37
N ALA A 1026 -25.65 -0.48 -5.32
CA ALA A 1026 -24.59 -1.06 -6.17
C ALA A 1026 -23.41 -1.65 -5.37
N GLY A 1027 -23.04 -1.02 -4.25
CA GLY A 1027 -21.97 -1.53 -3.39
C GLY A 1027 -22.33 -2.86 -2.72
N LEU A 1028 -23.60 -3.03 -2.30
CA LEU A 1028 -24.10 -4.28 -1.73
C LEU A 1028 -24.28 -5.36 -2.79
N GLN A 1029 -24.79 -5.01 -3.98
CA GLN A 1029 -24.98 -5.93 -5.09
C GLN A 1029 -23.64 -6.54 -5.56
N ARG A 1030 -22.59 -5.73 -5.74
CA ARG A 1030 -21.25 -6.20 -6.12
C ARG A 1030 -20.64 -7.16 -5.10
N MET A 1031 -20.91 -6.95 -3.81
CA MET A 1031 -20.45 -7.83 -2.74
C MET A 1031 -21.28 -9.12 -2.62
N GLY A 1032 -22.30 -9.32 -3.45
CA GLY A 1032 -23.23 -10.44 -3.36
C GLY A 1032 -24.20 -10.35 -2.17
N TRP A 1033 -24.40 -9.16 -1.63
CA TRP A 1033 -25.17 -8.88 -0.42
C TRP A 1033 -26.50 -8.18 -0.68
N GLN A 1034 -27.08 -8.36 -1.87
CA GLN A 1034 -28.40 -7.83 -2.19
C GLN A 1034 -29.49 -8.26 -1.19
N ASN A 1035 -29.36 -9.46 -0.61
CA ASN A 1035 -30.31 -9.99 0.38
C ASN A 1035 -30.27 -9.24 1.72
N ARG A 1036 -29.23 -8.45 1.99
CA ARG A 1036 -29.12 -7.61 3.19
C ARG A 1036 -29.85 -6.28 3.05
N VAL A 1037 -30.24 -5.88 1.84
CA VAL A 1037 -30.98 -4.64 1.59
C VAL A 1037 -32.38 -4.79 2.19
N GLY A 1038 -32.70 -3.97 3.19
CA GLY A 1038 -34.02 -3.96 3.81
C GLY A 1038 -34.97 -2.96 3.16
N GLN A 1039 -34.46 -1.78 2.79
CA GLN A 1039 -35.21 -0.74 2.08
C GLN A 1039 -34.31 -0.07 1.05
N ILE A 1040 -34.81 0.17 -0.15
CA ILE A 1040 -34.16 1.01 -1.17
C ILE A 1040 -34.77 2.40 -1.04
N LEU A 1041 -33.93 3.43 -0.97
CA LEU A 1041 -34.35 4.81 -0.79
C LEU A 1041 -34.67 5.44 -2.14
N HIS A 1042 -35.88 5.98 -2.26
CA HIS A 1042 -36.34 6.66 -3.46
C HIS A 1042 -35.88 8.14 -3.48
N PRO A 1043 -35.92 8.84 -4.63
CA PRO A 1043 -35.46 10.22 -4.74
C PRO A 1043 -36.16 11.20 -3.78
N GLU A 1044 -37.41 10.90 -3.40
CA GLU A 1044 -38.21 11.66 -2.43
C GLU A 1044 -37.73 11.53 -0.98
N GLU A 1045 -36.94 10.49 -0.69
CA GLU A 1045 -36.35 10.20 0.61
C GLU A 1045 -34.86 10.56 0.63
N CYS A 1046 -34.11 10.14 -0.39
CA CYS A 1046 -32.69 10.41 -0.53
C CYS A 1046 -32.23 10.31 -1.99
N MET A 1047 -32.00 11.46 -2.63
CA MET A 1047 -31.31 11.53 -3.92
C MET A 1047 -29.85 11.09 -3.79
N TYR A 1048 -29.34 10.42 -4.82
CA TYR A 1048 -28.04 9.77 -4.81
C TYR A 1048 -26.88 10.73 -5.12
N ALA A 1049 -25.65 10.27 -4.89
CA ALA A 1049 -24.45 11.03 -5.23
C ALA A 1049 -24.20 11.03 -6.75
N VAL A 1050 -23.62 12.11 -7.26
CA VAL A 1050 -23.19 12.24 -8.66
C VAL A 1050 -22.33 11.06 -9.08
N GLY A 1051 -22.68 10.39 -10.19
CA GLY A 1051 -21.96 9.20 -10.68
C GLY A 1051 -22.13 7.93 -9.84
N GLN A 1052 -23.01 7.91 -8.83
CA GLN A 1052 -23.22 6.71 -8.01
C GLN A 1052 -23.79 5.56 -8.85
N GLY A 1053 -23.24 4.36 -8.66
CA GLY A 1053 -23.64 3.15 -9.40
C GLY A 1053 -22.84 2.90 -10.68
N ALA A 1054 -22.25 3.93 -11.28
CA ALA A 1054 -21.40 3.79 -12.47
C ALA A 1054 -19.95 3.43 -12.08
N LEU A 1055 -19.28 2.65 -12.94
CA LEU A 1055 -17.84 2.43 -12.90
C LEU A 1055 -17.17 3.27 -13.99
N ALA A 1056 -16.02 3.83 -13.65
CA ALA A 1056 -15.19 4.64 -14.53
C ALA A 1056 -13.85 3.95 -14.75
N VAL A 1057 -13.36 3.96 -15.98
CA VAL A 1057 -12.01 3.51 -16.32
C VAL A 1057 -11.17 4.75 -16.61
N GLU A 1058 -10.20 5.01 -15.74
CA GLU A 1058 -9.24 6.10 -15.88
C GLU A 1058 -8.00 5.64 -16.63
N VAL A 1059 -7.55 6.45 -17.58
CA VAL A 1059 -6.43 6.17 -18.49
C VAL A 1059 -5.63 7.44 -18.75
N ARG A 1060 -4.46 7.30 -19.37
CA ARG A 1060 -3.67 8.43 -19.85
C ARG A 1060 -4.38 9.09 -21.05
N ALA A 1061 -4.55 10.41 -21.02
CA ALA A 1061 -5.28 11.17 -22.03
C ALA A 1061 -4.65 11.16 -23.44
N LYS A 1062 -3.34 10.89 -23.52
CA LYS A 1062 -2.60 10.83 -24.80
C LYS A 1062 -2.41 9.41 -25.33
N ASP A 1063 -2.89 8.39 -24.61
CA ASP A 1063 -2.69 6.98 -24.95
C ASP A 1063 -3.88 6.46 -25.79
N GLN A 1064 -3.78 6.63 -27.12
CA GLN A 1064 -4.87 6.30 -28.03
C GLN A 1064 -5.17 4.80 -28.07
N ASP A 1065 -4.14 3.96 -28.03
CA ASP A 1065 -4.28 2.49 -28.01
C ASP A 1065 -5.22 2.02 -26.88
N ILE A 1066 -5.02 2.58 -25.67
CA ILE A 1066 -5.82 2.23 -24.51
C ILE A 1066 -7.20 2.87 -24.57
N LEU A 1067 -7.31 4.13 -25.02
CA LEU A 1067 -8.60 4.81 -25.19
C LEU A 1067 -9.52 4.04 -26.14
N ASP A 1068 -9.01 3.60 -27.28
CA ASP A 1068 -9.77 2.84 -28.26
C ASP A 1068 -10.19 1.48 -27.68
N LEU A 1069 -9.28 0.80 -26.95
CA LEU A 1069 -9.57 -0.47 -26.27
C LEU A 1069 -10.72 -0.34 -25.25
N VAL A 1070 -10.70 0.70 -24.40
CA VAL A 1070 -11.69 0.84 -23.35
C VAL A 1070 -12.99 1.48 -23.84
N SER A 1071 -12.97 2.19 -24.98
CA SER A 1071 -14.14 2.90 -25.54
C SER A 1071 -15.36 1.99 -25.72
N VAL A 1072 -15.14 0.70 -26.01
CA VAL A 1072 -16.19 -0.31 -26.21
C VAL A 1072 -17.01 -0.55 -24.94
N LEU A 1073 -16.49 -0.21 -23.76
CA LEU A 1073 -17.20 -0.34 -22.49
C LEU A 1073 -18.20 0.79 -22.22
N HIS A 1074 -18.20 1.86 -23.02
CA HIS A 1074 -19.13 2.97 -22.84
C HIS A 1074 -20.58 2.52 -23.02
N ASP A 1075 -21.39 2.79 -22.00
CA ASP A 1075 -22.85 2.73 -22.11
C ASP A 1075 -23.40 4.13 -22.42
N PRO A 1076 -23.97 4.39 -23.62
CA PRO A 1076 -24.36 5.73 -24.04
C PRO A 1076 -25.34 6.40 -23.08
N GLU A 1077 -26.29 5.66 -22.53
CA GLU A 1077 -27.24 6.21 -21.55
C GLU A 1077 -26.51 6.68 -20.29
N THR A 1078 -25.67 5.82 -19.72
CA THR A 1078 -24.94 6.13 -18.49
C THR A 1078 -23.97 7.29 -18.71
N VAL A 1079 -23.26 7.33 -19.84
CA VAL A 1079 -22.34 8.43 -20.19
C VAL A 1079 -23.07 9.76 -20.18
N LEU A 1080 -24.18 9.88 -20.89
CA LEU A 1080 -24.94 11.14 -20.99
C LEU A 1080 -25.48 11.59 -19.62
N ARG A 1081 -26.03 10.66 -18.84
CA ARG A 1081 -26.50 10.93 -17.48
C ARG A 1081 -25.36 11.42 -16.58
N CYS A 1082 -24.21 10.75 -16.64
CA CYS A 1082 -23.06 11.10 -15.82
C CYS A 1082 -22.38 12.41 -16.23
N ILE A 1083 -22.37 12.75 -17.53
CA ILE A 1083 -21.91 14.07 -18.01
C ILE A 1083 -22.79 15.17 -17.41
N ALA A 1084 -24.11 15.03 -17.48
CA ALA A 1084 -25.04 16.01 -16.92
C ALA A 1084 -24.88 16.17 -15.39
N GLU A 1085 -24.77 15.05 -14.65
CA GLU A 1085 -24.56 15.08 -13.19
C GLU A 1085 -23.22 15.71 -12.81
N ARG A 1086 -22.14 15.38 -13.52
CA ARG A 1086 -20.80 15.93 -13.25
C ARG A 1086 -20.68 17.39 -13.64
N ALA A 1087 -21.31 17.81 -14.73
CA ALA A 1087 -21.38 19.22 -15.15
C ALA A 1087 -22.12 20.06 -14.11
N PHE A 1088 -23.25 19.56 -13.61
CA PHE A 1088 -24.00 20.18 -12.52
C PHE A 1088 -23.12 20.36 -11.27
N LEU A 1089 -22.45 19.30 -10.82
CA LEU A 1089 -21.59 19.36 -9.63
C LEU A 1089 -20.38 20.29 -9.81
N ARG A 1090 -19.74 20.25 -10.99
CA ARG A 1090 -18.60 21.10 -11.33
C ARG A 1090 -18.97 22.57 -11.32
N HIS A 1091 -20.11 22.93 -11.90
CA HIS A 1091 -20.55 24.33 -12.00
C HIS A 1091 -21.04 24.89 -10.66
N LEU A 1092 -21.56 24.05 -9.76
CA LEU A 1092 -21.82 24.43 -8.36
C LEU A 1092 -20.54 24.57 -7.51
N GLU A 1093 -19.37 24.26 -8.08
CA GLU A 1093 -18.09 24.12 -7.36
C GLU A 1093 -18.18 23.13 -6.19
N GLY A 1094 -19.09 22.16 -6.28
CA GLY A 1094 -19.33 21.19 -5.22
C GLY A 1094 -18.26 20.09 -5.22
N GLY A 1095 -17.53 19.93 -4.11
CA GLY A 1095 -16.66 18.77 -3.88
C GLY A 1095 -17.41 17.59 -3.25
N CYS A 1096 -16.72 16.48 -2.97
CA CYS A 1096 -17.28 15.32 -2.25
C CYS A 1096 -17.73 15.64 -0.79
N SER A 1097 -17.35 16.80 -0.27
CA SER A 1097 -17.57 17.22 1.11
C SER A 1097 -18.78 18.14 1.29
N VAL A 1098 -19.57 18.39 0.24
CA VAL A 1098 -20.80 19.18 0.34
C VAL A 1098 -22.05 18.31 0.10
N PRO A 1099 -23.18 18.62 0.77
CA PRO A 1099 -24.43 17.88 0.61
C PRO A 1099 -25.14 18.26 -0.71
N VAL A 1100 -24.58 17.78 -1.83
CA VAL A 1100 -25.17 17.88 -3.17
C VAL A 1100 -25.64 16.51 -3.61
N ALA A 1101 -26.82 16.43 -4.22
CA ALA A 1101 -27.39 15.18 -4.72
C ALA A 1101 -28.08 15.38 -6.06
N VAL A 1102 -28.25 14.27 -6.78
CA VAL A 1102 -28.85 14.26 -8.11
C VAL A 1102 -29.77 13.05 -8.29
N HIS A 1103 -30.67 13.18 -9.25
CA HIS A 1103 -31.43 12.08 -9.83
C HIS A 1103 -31.53 12.32 -11.34
N THR A 1104 -31.21 11.29 -12.13
CA THR A 1104 -31.30 11.33 -13.59
C THR A 1104 -32.13 10.18 -14.12
N MET A 1105 -32.93 10.49 -15.13
CA MET A 1105 -33.75 9.51 -15.83
C MET A 1105 -33.73 9.83 -17.32
N MET A 1106 -33.55 8.81 -18.15
CA MET A 1106 -33.77 8.90 -19.59
C MET A 1106 -35.09 8.24 -19.93
N ARG A 1107 -36.00 9.00 -20.53
CA ARG A 1107 -37.34 8.51 -20.90
C ARG A 1107 -37.84 9.28 -22.11
N ASP A 1108 -38.45 8.58 -23.07
CA ASP A 1108 -39.12 9.20 -24.22
C ASP A 1108 -38.24 10.19 -25.01
N GLY A 1109 -36.93 9.90 -25.13
CA GLY A 1109 -35.95 10.78 -25.81
C GLY A 1109 -35.60 12.07 -25.05
N GLN A 1110 -35.94 12.14 -23.76
CA GLN A 1110 -35.61 13.25 -22.87
C GLN A 1110 -34.67 12.77 -21.75
N LEU A 1111 -33.65 13.57 -21.47
CA LEU A 1111 -32.82 13.43 -20.27
C LEU A 1111 -33.37 14.37 -19.20
N TYR A 1112 -33.84 13.79 -18.10
CA TYR A 1112 -34.26 14.50 -16.90
C TYR A 1112 -33.10 14.56 -15.92
N LEU A 1113 -32.82 15.74 -15.38
CA LEU A 1113 -31.87 15.95 -14.29
C LEU A 1113 -32.57 16.73 -13.18
N THR A 1114 -32.74 16.09 -12.04
CA THR A 1114 -33.10 16.70 -10.77
C THR A 1114 -31.83 16.88 -9.95
N GLY A 1115 -31.59 18.08 -9.44
CA GLY A 1115 -30.42 18.42 -8.65
C GLY A 1115 -30.83 19.18 -7.41
N GLY A 1116 -30.15 18.90 -6.30
CA GLY A 1116 -30.45 19.54 -5.03
C GLY A 1116 -29.23 19.84 -4.18
N VAL A 1117 -29.39 20.85 -3.32
CA VAL A 1117 -28.44 21.26 -2.29
C VAL A 1117 -29.16 21.37 -0.94
N TRP A 1118 -28.48 21.03 0.14
CA TRP A 1118 -29.01 21.11 1.51
C TRP A 1118 -28.01 21.78 2.45
N SER A 1119 -28.47 22.32 3.57
CA SER A 1119 -27.61 22.63 4.72
C SER A 1119 -27.15 21.32 5.41
N LEU A 1120 -26.16 21.38 6.29
CA LEU A 1120 -25.61 20.17 6.95
C LEU A 1120 -26.65 19.43 7.80
N ASP A 1121 -27.58 20.16 8.41
CA ASP A 1121 -28.72 19.68 9.19
C ASP A 1121 -29.98 19.41 8.33
N GLY A 1122 -29.95 19.79 7.05
CA GLY A 1122 -31.06 19.63 6.11
C GLY A 1122 -32.23 20.60 6.29
N SER A 1123 -32.12 21.61 7.15
CA SER A 1123 -33.17 22.62 7.38
C SER A 1123 -33.42 23.49 6.15
N ASP A 1124 -32.35 23.96 5.51
CA ASP A 1124 -32.40 24.63 4.22
C ASP A 1124 -32.20 23.62 3.09
N SER A 1125 -33.04 23.70 2.07
CA SER A 1125 -32.94 22.82 0.90
C SER A 1125 -33.45 23.50 -0.36
N MET A 1126 -32.79 23.22 -1.48
CA MET A 1126 -33.20 23.70 -2.79
C MET A 1126 -33.10 22.55 -3.78
N GLN A 1127 -34.17 22.28 -4.51
CA GLN A 1127 -34.26 21.16 -5.42
C GLN A 1127 -34.99 21.62 -6.67
N GLU A 1128 -34.40 21.41 -7.84
CA GLU A 1128 -35.01 21.78 -9.11
C GLU A 1128 -34.82 20.65 -10.11
N THR A 1129 -35.71 20.58 -11.10
CA THR A 1129 -35.65 19.61 -12.19
C THR A 1129 -35.64 20.34 -13.52
N MET A 1130 -34.72 19.96 -14.39
CA MET A 1130 -34.68 20.38 -15.79
C MET A 1130 -34.66 19.15 -16.70
N GLN A 1131 -35.05 19.35 -17.95
CA GLN A 1131 -35.02 18.33 -18.98
C GLN A 1131 -34.46 18.89 -20.27
N THR A 1132 -33.86 18.04 -21.09
CA THR A 1132 -33.48 18.38 -22.47
C THR A 1132 -33.69 17.19 -23.40
N THR A 1133 -33.94 17.49 -24.67
CA THR A 1133 -34.16 16.47 -25.70
C THR A 1133 -32.80 15.93 -26.15
N ILE A 1134 -32.58 14.63 -25.92
CA ILE A 1134 -31.35 13.94 -26.34
C ILE A 1134 -31.76 12.65 -27.03
N GLN A 1135 -31.38 12.52 -28.30
CA GLN A 1135 -31.49 11.23 -28.98
C GLN A 1135 -30.36 10.34 -28.49
N VAL A 1136 -30.72 9.19 -27.90
CA VAL A 1136 -29.73 8.20 -27.49
C VAL A 1136 -29.11 7.60 -28.75
N PRO A 1137 -27.78 7.69 -28.93
CA PRO A 1137 -27.11 7.14 -30.10
C PRO A 1137 -27.30 5.63 -30.14
N VAL A 1138 -27.74 5.10 -31.28
CA VAL A 1138 -27.85 3.64 -31.52
C VAL A 1138 -26.60 3.10 -32.24
N GLN A 1139 -25.79 3.97 -32.84
CA GLN A 1139 -24.58 3.61 -33.59
C GLN A 1139 -23.38 4.38 -33.04
N HIS A 1140 -22.22 3.71 -33.01
CA HIS A 1140 -20.93 4.33 -32.70
C HIS A 1140 -20.45 5.17 -33.90
N GLU A 1141 -19.99 6.38 -33.64
CA GLU A 1141 -19.36 7.25 -34.64
C GLU A 1141 -17.85 7.33 -34.38
N ASP A 1142 -17.02 7.34 -35.42
CA ASP A 1142 -15.59 7.66 -35.30
C ASP A 1142 -15.42 9.18 -35.22
N GLY A 1143 -15.44 9.71 -33.99
CA GLY A 1143 -15.20 11.13 -33.72
C GLY A 1143 -13.73 11.55 -33.87
N PRO A 1144 -13.44 12.84 -34.10
CA PRO A 1144 -12.08 13.35 -34.27
C PRO A 1144 -11.22 13.17 -33.00
N GLU A 1145 -9.93 12.87 -33.17
CA GLU A 1145 -9.00 12.62 -32.06
C GLU A 1145 -8.76 13.85 -31.16
N ASP A 1146 -8.88 15.05 -31.74
CA ASP A 1146 -8.58 16.35 -31.11
C ASP A 1146 -9.73 16.93 -30.26
N ASP A 1147 -10.88 16.25 -30.17
CA ASP A 1147 -12.01 16.75 -29.39
C ASP A 1147 -11.69 16.77 -27.88
N PRO A 1148 -11.88 17.90 -27.18
CA PRO A 1148 -11.54 18.00 -25.77
C PRO A 1148 -12.49 17.14 -24.90
N GLN A 1149 -11.96 16.56 -23.83
CA GLN A 1149 -12.75 15.82 -22.85
C GLN A 1149 -13.82 16.71 -22.18
N LEU A 1150 -14.99 16.13 -21.91
CA LEU A 1150 -16.10 16.82 -21.23
C LEU A 1150 -16.18 16.35 -19.78
N VAL A 1151 -16.06 17.28 -18.83
CA VAL A 1151 -16.07 16.98 -17.38
C VAL A 1151 -15.19 15.78 -16.99
N GLY A 1152 -14.04 15.66 -17.64
CA GLY A 1152 -13.07 14.59 -17.42
C GLY A 1152 -13.30 13.29 -18.22
N ILE A 1153 -14.27 13.26 -19.14
CA ILE A 1153 -14.68 12.06 -19.89
C ILE A 1153 -14.30 12.20 -21.36
N THR A 1154 -13.66 11.16 -21.89
CA THR A 1154 -13.37 11.00 -23.32
C THR A 1154 -14.22 9.87 -23.88
N ALA A 1155 -15.24 10.24 -24.67
CA ALA A 1155 -16.18 9.30 -25.27
C ALA A 1155 -16.33 9.59 -26.78
N ARG A 1156 -15.33 9.25 -27.58
CA ARG A 1156 -15.33 9.57 -29.03
C ARG A 1156 -16.36 8.79 -29.82
N ASN A 1157 -16.68 7.58 -29.36
CA ASN A 1157 -17.65 6.68 -29.96
C ASN A 1157 -19.11 7.07 -29.70
N ILE A 1158 -19.36 8.20 -29.03
CA ILE A 1158 -20.69 8.73 -28.73
C ILE A 1158 -20.81 10.11 -29.40
N PRO A 1159 -21.86 10.39 -30.20
CA PRO A 1159 -22.08 11.68 -30.83
C PRO A 1159 -21.87 12.89 -29.92
N ARG A 1160 -20.97 13.79 -30.33
CA ARG A 1160 -20.57 14.96 -29.55
C ARG A 1160 -21.73 15.89 -29.21
N GLY A 1161 -22.69 16.05 -30.12
CA GLY A 1161 -23.87 16.90 -29.91
C GLY A 1161 -24.71 16.45 -28.71
N ALA A 1162 -24.89 15.14 -28.51
CA ALA A 1162 -25.61 14.60 -27.36
C ALA A 1162 -24.87 14.86 -26.04
N GLN A 1163 -23.54 14.73 -26.05
CA GLN A 1163 -22.72 15.00 -24.87
C GLN A 1163 -22.77 16.48 -24.46
N LEU A 1164 -22.67 17.40 -25.43
CA LEU A 1164 -22.78 18.84 -25.18
C LEU A 1164 -24.18 19.22 -24.66
N ALA A 1165 -25.24 18.58 -25.18
CA ALA A 1165 -26.60 18.79 -24.68
C ALA A 1165 -26.74 18.35 -23.21
N ALA A 1166 -26.14 17.21 -22.84
CA ALA A 1166 -26.11 16.74 -21.46
C ALA A 1166 -25.31 17.67 -20.54
N GLU A 1167 -24.14 18.15 -20.98
CA GLU A 1167 -23.33 19.12 -20.22
C GLU A 1167 -24.10 20.43 -19.99
N ASN A 1168 -24.71 20.97 -21.05
CA ASN A 1168 -25.51 22.20 -20.98
C ASN A 1168 -26.71 22.07 -20.04
N LEU A 1169 -27.36 20.90 -19.97
CA LEU A 1169 -28.43 20.64 -19.01
C LEU A 1169 -27.91 20.75 -17.57
N GLY A 1170 -26.75 20.15 -17.29
CA GLY A 1170 -26.10 20.22 -15.97
C GLY A 1170 -25.71 21.65 -15.57
N ILE A 1171 -25.10 22.40 -16.49
CA ILE A 1171 -24.73 23.81 -16.27
C ILE A 1171 -25.98 24.66 -16.02
N SER A 1172 -27.01 24.51 -16.85
CA SER A 1172 -28.25 25.30 -16.73
C SER A 1172 -28.94 25.10 -15.39
N LEU A 1173 -29.01 23.84 -14.93
CA LEU A 1173 -29.58 23.52 -13.63
C LEU A 1173 -28.74 24.11 -12.49
N ALA A 1174 -27.42 24.01 -12.57
CA ALA A 1174 -26.53 24.58 -11.57
C ALA A 1174 -26.67 26.12 -11.51
N SER A 1175 -26.68 26.80 -12.65
CA SER A 1175 -26.90 28.26 -12.72
C SER A 1175 -28.26 28.67 -12.15
N LEU A 1176 -29.33 27.89 -12.39
CA LEU A 1176 -30.63 28.12 -11.79
C LEU A 1176 -30.58 28.04 -10.26
N LEU A 1177 -29.91 27.02 -9.71
CA LEU A 1177 -29.74 26.86 -8.27
C LEU A 1177 -28.91 28.00 -7.67
N LEU A 1178 -27.81 28.39 -8.32
CA LEU A 1178 -26.96 29.51 -7.89
C LEU A 1178 -27.75 30.83 -7.85
N ASN A 1179 -28.56 31.10 -8.89
CA ASN A 1179 -29.41 32.29 -8.95
C ASN A 1179 -30.47 32.32 -7.84
N LYS A 1180 -30.97 31.14 -7.42
CA LYS A 1180 -31.91 31.04 -6.30
C LYS A 1180 -31.22 31.13 -4.91
N GLY A 1181 -29.89 31.15 -4.85
CA GLY A 1181 -29.13 31.31 -3.59
C GLY A 1181 -28.38 30.06 -3.10
N ALA A 1182 -28.23 29.02 -3.91
CA ALA A 1182 -27.53 27.78 -3.52
C ALA A 1182 -26.10 28.01 -3.02
N LYS A 1183 -25.42 29.05 -3.51
CA LYS A 1183 -24.05 29.40 -3.11
C LYS A 1183 -23.93 29.63 -1.59
N ASN A 1184 -24.90 30.31 -1.00
CA ASN A 1184 -24.88 30.60 0.44
C ASN A 1184 -24.99 29.31 1.27
N ILE A 1185 -25.86 28.38 0.87
CA ILE A 1185 -26.03 27.08 1.54
C ILE A 1185 -24.73 26.28 1.47
N LEU A 1186 -24.08 26.26 0.30
CA LEU A 1186 -22.83 25.53 0.09
C LEU A 1186 -21.67 26.16 0.88
N ASP A 1187 -21.56 27.49 0.93
CA ASP A 1187 -20.49 28.18 1.64
C ASP A 1187 -20.59 27.99 3.16
N VAL A 1188 -21.81 28.05 3.72
CA VAL A 1188 -22.06 27.73 5.14
C VAL A 1188 -21.71 26.27 5.43
N ALA A 1189 -22.11 25.35 4.56
CA ALA A 1189 -21.79 23.93 4.71
C ALA A 1189 -20.27 23.65 4.63
N ARG A 1190 -19.52 24.40 3.80
CA ARG A 1190 -18.05 24.31 3.73
C ARG A 1190 -17.39 24.84 5.00
N GLN A 1191 -17.76 26.04 5.46
CA GLN A 1191 -17.19 26.67 6.65
C GLN A 1191 -17.38 25.82 7.92
N LEU A 1192 -18.60 25.30 8.13
CA LEU A 1192 -18.89 24.44 9.29
C LEU A 1192 -18.15 23.10 9.24
N ASN A 1193 -17.79 22.63 8.04
CA ASN A 1193 -17.03 21.40 7.86
C ASN A 1193 -15.51 21.60 8.04
N ASP A 1194 -14.98 22.80 7.81
CA ASP A 1194 -13.57 23.14 8.08
C ASP A 1194 -13.29 23.41 9.57
N VAL A 1195 -14.32 23.77 10.35
CA VAL A 1195 -14.21 24.11 11.79
C VAL A 1195 -14.31 22.88 12.71
N HIS A 1196 -14.82 21.73 12.22
CA HIS A 1196 -15.11 20.54 13.02
C HIS A 1196 -14.16 19.37 12.78
#